data_AF-A0A1X9MM83-F1
#
_entry.id   AF-A0A1X9MM83-F1
#
_cell.length_a   1.000
_cell.length_b   1.000
_cell.length_c   1.000
_cell.angle_alpha   90.00
_cell.angle_beta   90.00
_cell.angle_gamma   90.00
#
_symmetry.space_group_name_H-M   'P 1'
#
loop_
_entity.id
_entity.type
_entity.pdbx_description
1 polymer ?
#
loop_
_entity_poly.entity_id
_entity_poly.type
_entity_poly.pdbx_seq_one_letter_code
_entity_poly.pdbx_strand_id
1 'polypeptide(L)'
;MNSKKLTLLFICLLLITPWGPLSVTSSQLAFAEELEEGREQIVFIEEEKETSIILSLVLDSLSIEESLIESVQFYHDEEQFENVYNLEENRYELEGVSIEQLAQFVFVLLGEEGEELATIHMEDEWLEEEELVKQEVSDDPNAEEAVQEEQENVESERDLAEVEAEPAMEAEPEVETAEAAEEEELAHALRYGDQSQDVTKLKEYLAILGYQSNDQPVEYFGKSTEESVEQFQSDYERNVTGEVDEETFEFIEELATGPLRQGMYREDVIELKIHLVQNGHGVSSTPTTYFGPITDRQLRAFQQQAGLEPDGIAGSDTLQALETMRFENLWVGMYDERVIVLKQMLAKKGYGVSSNPTTYFGPITERQVTAFQKDYGFPENGVVTNDVWEKLRDLTSFKNGDRHPDIVQLKRYLAVLGYEVTSSPTQLYGSITARMVSEFQEDYGLPVTGEADLLTIAVLTDEATGPLKNGMYRDDARTLKINLEKVGFKVSNTPTIYFGPSTHQAVVAFQETYGLTADGIVGHQTASLLNELARGSLYVGLRDSKVIELKQHLAILGYGVSDTPTSLYGSITESMVSEFQRDFNLPVTGAADSRTQKVLKDRATGPLQEGMYRDDVVTLKIMLDQAGFKVSNSNTNFFGSITTSRLKEFQAFANLSQTGIVDAATLAELQKYSTRLFNGSRHADVIDFKLDLERAGFKVSNNPTNYFGPSTEEKVKAFQRRYGLLQTGIGDEATLAMLKRVINNEVARTVSSIVDGSRTYSYSQMRSDIERLEFFYPGLIETRVIGRSVDGRNIYAIKLGHGSKEVMFNGSHHAREHMTTNVLMKMVDDYAKAYAGHNSYGGYNVRTVLNNVSIWFVPMLNPDGVMLVQQGANSARNPSQAIVLNNGSTNFQGWKANIRGVDLNRQYPALWNTITNNPGRPGPANYKGTAPLTEPEAKALYDFTLSRNFMTAISYHSSGEVIYARYNQEPYTQRIAQGVANITGYSPINLQHSQSGGGFTDWFILNRKRPGLTPEISPFVGDRPVPLSNWSRVWNQNRTVGLYIANEARTR
;
A
#
# COMPACT_ATOMS: atom_id res chain seq x y z
N MET A 1 18.72 -11.18 21.63
CA MET A 1 19.66 -10.06 21.41
C MET A 1 18.89 -8.74 21.29
N ASN A 2 19.59 -7.60 21.26
CA ASN A 2 19.00 -6.28 21.02
C ASN A 2 18.82 -6.04 19.51
N SER A 3 17.69 -5.45 19.06
CA SER A 3 17.29 -5.47 17.62
C SER A 3 18.33 -4.86 16.69
N LYS A 4 18.95 -3.73 17.07
CA LYS A 4 20.02 -3.07 16.29
C LYS A 4 21.21 -4.00 15.95
N LYS A 5 21.51 -5.02 16.77
CA LYS A 5 22.56 -6.01 16.46
C LYS A 5 22.12 -7.07 15.43
N LEU A 6 20.81 -7.32 15.28
CA LEU A 6 20.29 -8.16 14.18
C LEU A 6 20.34 -7.39 12.86
N THR A 7 19.90 -6.13 12.85
CA THR A 7 19.90 -5.27 11.66
C THR A 7 21.30 -5.15 11.04
N LEU A 8 22.32 -4.89 11.87
CA LEU A 8 23.71 -4.79 11.40
C LEU A 8 24.21 -6.11 10.79
N LEU A 9 23.90 -7.25 11.41
CA LEU A 9 24.25 -8.57 10.89
C LEU A 9 23.58 -8.86 9.54
N PHE A 10 22.32 -8.42 9.36
CA PHE A 10 21.54 -8.64 8.14
C PHE A 10 22.03 -7.76 6.97
N ILE A 11 22.41 -6.50 7.26
CA ILE A 11 23.04 -5.60 6.27
C ILE A 11 24.39 -6.18 5.82
N CYS A 12 25.23 -6.66 6.75
CA CYS A 12 26.50 -7.30 6.40
C CYS A 12 26.31 -8.59 5.57
N LEU A 13 25.23 -9.35 5.78
CA LEU A 13 24.93 -10.54 4.96
C LEU A 13 24.48 -10.17 3.54
N LEU A 14 23.61 -9.16 3.40
CA LEU A 14 23.09 -8.72 2.09
C LEU A 14 24.17 -8.18 1.14
N LEU A 15 25.30 -7.69 1.67
CA LEU A 15 26.40 -7.13 0.88
C LEU A 15 27.39 -8.19 0.34
N ILE A 16 27.26 -9.47 0.71
CA ILE A 16 28.30 -10.51 0.44
C ILE A 16 27.72 -11.74 -0.32
N THR A 17 26.41 -11.85 -0.48
CA THR A 17 25.77 -13.01 -1.16
C THR A 17 25.34 -12.73 -2.61
N PRO A 18 25.79 -13.52 -3.61
CA PRO A 18 25.17 -13.53 -4.93
C PRO A 18 23.70 -13.98 -4.87
N TRP A 19 22.82 -13.30 -5.60
CA TRP A 19 21.37 -13.46 -5.45
C TRP A 19 20.83 -14.67 -6.24
N GLY A 20 20.11 -15.54 -5.53
CA GLY A 20 19.26 -16.59 -6.09
C GLY A 20 17.85 -16.54 -5.46
N PRO A 21 16.80 -17.05 -6.13
CA PRO A 21 15.42 -16.85 -5.70
C PRO A 21 15.09 -17.65 -4.44
N LEU A 22 14.79 -16.93 -3.35
CA LEU A 22 14.22 -17.49 -2.12
C LEU A 22 12.69 -17.62 -2.25
N SER A 23 12.16 -18.80 -1.95
CA SER A 23 10.72 -19.05 -1.85
C SER A 23 10.17 -18.56 -0.50
N VAL A 24 9.54 -17.38 -0.50
CA VAL A 24 8.91 -16.79 0.68
C VAL A 24 7.52 -17.40 0.91
N THR A 25 7.19 -17.72 2.18
CA THR A 25 5.86 -18.22 2.56
C THR A 25 4.98 -17.10 3.12
N SER A 26 3.66 -17.30 3.12
CA SER A 26 2.62 -16.28 3.33
C SER A 26 2.56 -15.63 4.74
N SER A 27 3.60 -15.77 5.56
CA SER A 27 3.71 -15.19 6.91
C SER A 27 4.69 -14.01 7.01
N GLN A 28 5.37 -13.63 5.92
CA GLN A 28 6.42 -12.59 5.92
C GLN A 28 6.08 -11.33 5.09
N LEU A 29 4.88 -11.24 4.50
CA LEU A 29 4.51 -10.12 3.62
C LEU A 29 4.32 -8.76 4.33
N ALA A 30 3.98 -8.76 5.63
CA ALA A 30 3.68 -7.55 6.42
C ALA A 30 4.93 -6.75 6.91
N PHE A 31 6.04 -6.84 6.19
CA PHE A 31 7.27 -6.06 6.46
C PHE A 31 8.04 -5.70 5.16
N ALA A 32 7.39 -5.86 3.99
CA ALA A 32 7.98 -5.51 2.69
C ALA A 32 7.57 -4.11 2.22
N GLU A 33 6.36 -3.66 2.56
CA GLU A 33 5.78 -2.40 2.07
C GLU A 33 6.51 -1.16 2.64
N GLU A 34 6.99 -1.19 3.90
CA GLU A 34 7.83 -0.13 4.50
C GLU A 34 9.25 -0.02 3.87
N LEU A 35 9.60 -0.86 2.88
CA LEU A 35 10.91 -0.83 2.19
C LEU A 35 10.85 -0.30 0.74
N GLU A 36 9.68 -0.04 0.16
CA GLU A 36 9.59 0.55 -1.18
C GLU A 36 9.64 2.08 -1.17
N GLU A 37 9.08 2.77 -0.15
CA GLU A 37 9.25 4.23 0.00
C GLU A 37 10.74 4.65 0.16
N GLY A 38 11.57 3.76 0.71
CA GLY A 38 13.02 3.96 0.81
C GLY A 38 13.81 3.70 -0.49
N ARG A 39 13.18 3.15 -1.53
CA ARG A 39 13.86 2.81 -2.80
C ARG A 39 13.87 3.94 -3.81
N GLU A 40 12.84 4.78 -3.85
CA GLU A 40 12.73 5.83 -4.87
C GLU A 40 13.70 7.00 -4.68
N GLN A 41 14.31 7.16 -3.50
CA GLN A 41 15.35 8.18 -3.24
C GLN A 41 16.77 7.76 -3.66
N ILE A 42 16.99 6.56 -4.21
CA ILE A 42 18.33 6.06 -4.59
C ILE A 42 18.36 5.57 -6.05
N VAL A 43 17.84 6.37 -6.98
CA VAL A 43 18.02 6.19 -8.43
C VAL A 43 18.29 7.52 -9.14
N PHE A 44 19.42 8.16 -8.84
CA PHE A 44 20.13 9.09 -9.75
C PHE A 44 21.51 9.42 -9.17
N ILE A 45 22.58 8.94 -9.82
CA ILE A 45 23.96 9.47 -9.94
C ILE A 45 24.74 8.41 -10.71
N GLU A 46 25.28 8.78 -11.87
CA GLU A 46 26.35 8.05 -12.56
C GLU A 46 27.68 8.79 -12.38
N GLU A 47 28.78 8.17 -12.84
CA GLU A 47 30.18 8.64 -12.73
C GLU A 47 30.85 8.51 -11.35
N GLU A 48 32.17 8.74 -11.33
CA GLU A 48 33.10 8.10 -10.38
C GLU A 48 33.32 8.85 -9.05
N LYS A 49 33.65 8.06 -8.01
CA LYS A 49 34.20 8.45 -6.68
C LYS A 49 33.21 9.12 -5.71
N GLU A 50 32.76 8.36 -4.71
CA GLU A 50 33.19 8.53 -3.30
C GLU A 50 32.44 7.59 -2.34
N THR A 51 33.09 6.48 -1.94
CA THR A 51 32.52 5.52 -0.96
C THR A 51 32.40 6.10 0.46
N SER A 52 33.06 7.23 0.73
CA SER A 52 33.05 7.98 2.00
C SER A 52 31.69 8.58 2.35
N ILE A 53 31.01 9.19 1.37
CA ILE A 53 29.77 9.95 1.59
C ILE A 53 28.62 9.04 2.04
N ILE A 54 28.51 7.85 1.45
CA ILE A 54 27.49 6.86 1.83
C ILE A 54 27.67 6.44 3.29
N LEU A 55 28.91 6.29 3.76
CA LEU A 55 29.18 5.87 5.13
C LEU A 55 28.86 6.97 6.16
N SER A 56 29.11 8.26 5.86
CA SER A 56 28.74 9.33 6.79
C SER A 56 27.23 9.51 6.91
N LEU A 57 26.49 9.48 5.80
CA LEU A 57 25.03 9.59 5.79
C LEU A 57 24.34 8.47 6.60
N VAL A 58 24.88 7.24 6.54
CA VAL A 58 24.40 6.09 7.33
C VAL A 58 24.77 6.20 8.82
N LEU A 59 25.83 6.93 9.18
CA LEU A 59 26.25 7.12 10.58
C LEU A 59 25.52 8.30 11.25
N ASP A 60 25.34 9.42 10.56
CA ASP A 60 24.60 10.60 11.06
C ASP A 60 23.14 10.22 11.37
N SER A 61 22.50 9.49 10.45
CA SER A 61 21.11 8.99 10.62
C SER A 61 20.95 7.97 11.75
N LEU A 62 22.04 7.43 12.31
CA LEU A 62 22.03 6.50 13.44
C LEU A 62 22.46 7.12 14.78
N SER A 63 22.96 8.36 14.79
CA SER A 63 23.30 9.16 15.98
C SER A 63 24.26 8.43 16.96
N ILE A 64 25.45 8.08 16.48
CA ILE A 64 26.51 7.41 17.24
C ILE A 64 27.62 8.44 17.56
N GLU A 65 28.19 8.40 18.78
CA GLU A 65 29.23 9.35 19.21
C GLU A 65 30.54 9.21 18.42
N GLU A 66 31.19 10.34 18.10
CA GLU A 66 32.43 10.42 17.29
C GLU A 66 33.62 9.59 17.82
N SER A 67 33.59 9.18 19.10
CA SER A 67 34.72 8.53 19.79
C SER A 67 35.12 7.13 19.26
N LEU A 68 34.40 6.58 18.28
CA LEU A 68 34.75 5.33 17.58
C LEU A 68 35.50 5.54 16.25
N ILE A 69 35.52 6.76 15.71
CA ILE A 69 36.00 7.05 14.35
C ILE A 69 37.55 6.93 14.23
N GLU A 70 38.30 7.22 15.29
CA GLU A 70 39.78 7.21 15.27
C GLU A 70 40.43 5.81 15.08
N SER A 71 39.64 4.74 15.09
CA SER A 71 40.16 3.36 15.02
C SER A 71 40.30 2.77 13.61
N VAL A 72 39.86 3.48 12.56
CA VAL A 72 39.84 2.97 11.17
C VAL A 72 40.87 3.65 10.26
N GLN A 73 41.48 4.78 10.68
CA GLN A 73 42.51 5.46 9.88
C GLN A 73 43.92 4.85 10.05
N PHE A 74 44.18 3.73 9.38
CA PHE A 74 45.54 3.32 9.00
C PHE A 74 45.52 2.56 7.67
N TYR A 75 46.65 2.56 6.94
CA TYR A 75 46.81 2.11 5.54
C TYR A 75 46.21 3.02 4.45
N HIS A 76 46.75 4.24 4.37
CA HIS A 76 47.15 4.78 3.07
C HIS A 76 48.66 4.51 2.89
N ASP A 77 49.05 3.87 1.79
CA ASP A 77 50.41 3.94 1.24
C ASP A 77 50.36 3.66 -0.27
N GLU A 78 51.14 4.38 -1.08
CA GLU A 78 51.04 4.39 -2.55
C GLU A 78 52.13 3.53 -3.24
N GLU A 79 52.06 2.21 -3.12
CA GLU A 79 52.79 1.27 -3.99
C GLU A 79 52.08 -0.10 -4.01
N GLN A 80 52.40 -0.97 -4.99
CA GLN A 80 51.78 -2.30 -5.24
C GLN A 80 50.39 -2.31 -5.92
N PHE A 81 50.20 -1.58 -7.03
CA PHE A 81 49.07 -1.83 -7.95
C PHE A 81 49.50 -1.90 -9.43
N GLU A 82 50.34 -2.88 -9.76
CA GLU A 82 50.65 -3.26 -11.14
C GLU A 82 50.56 -4.79 -11.35
N ASN A 83 50.12 -5.19 -12.56
CA ASN A 83 50.33 -6.51 -13.18
C ASN A 83 49.66 -7.76 -12.56
N VAL A 84 48.31 -7.84 -12.62
CA VAL A 84 47.63 -9.11 -12.91
C VAL A 84 46.51 -8.90 -13.94
N TYR A 85 46.84 -9.00 -15.22
CA TYR A 85 45.86 -9.17 -16.30
C TYR A 85 46.46 -10.04 -17.41
N ASN A 86 45.96 -11.28 -17.57
CA ASN A 86 46.44 -12.21 -18.59
C ASN A 86 45.40 -12.35 -19.72
N LEU A 87 45.80 -11.97 -20.93
CA LEU A 87 44.90 -11.74 -22.06
C LEU A 87 44.38 -13.01 -22.78
N GLU A 88 44.86 -14.20 -22.44
CA GLU A 88 44.62 -15.41 -23.25
C GLU A 88 43.50 -16.34 -22.77
N GLU A 89 43.04 -16.28 -21.50
CA GLU A 89 42.00 -17.21 -20.98
C GLU A 89 40.76 -16.54 -20.32
N ASN A 90 40.73 -15.22 -20.17
CA ASN A 90 39.54 -14.43 -19.77
C ASN A 90 38.81 -14.94 -18.50
N ARG A 91 39.56 -15.19 -17.42
CA ARG A 91 39.05 -15.52 -16.08
C ARG A 91 39.70 -14.64 -15.01
N TYR A 92 38.94 -14.36 -13.95
CA TYR A 92 39.47 -13.88 -12.68
C TYR A 92 39.50 -15.04 -11.69
N GLU A 93 40.64 -15.28 -11.06
CA GLU A 93 40.76 -16.19 -9.92
C GLU A 93 41.17 -15.39 -8.67
N LEU A 94 40.38 -15.51 -7.60
CA LEU A 94 40.63 -14.93 -6.29
C LEU A 94 40.64 -16.06 -5.25
N GLU A 95 41.74 -16.78 -5.15
CA GLU A 95 42.07 -17.53 -3.94
C GLU A 95 42.63 -16.57 -2.88
N GLY A 96 42.26 -16.71 -1.60
CA GLY A 96 43.00 -15.98 -0.55
C GLY A 96 42.39 -15.86 0.86
N VAL A 97 41.07 -15.95 1.04
CA VAL A 97 40.43 -15.85 2.37
C VAL A 97 39.28 -16.86 2.48
N SER A 98 39.29 -17.73 3.49
CA SER A 98 38.14 -18.62 3.77
C SER A 98 37.10 -17.92 4.65
N ILE A 99 35.83 -18.30 4.47
CA ILE A 99 34.70 -17.80 5.27
C ILE A 99 34.92 -18.07 6.77
N GLU A 100 35.63 -19.14 7.12
CA GLU A 100 35.95 -19.52 8.50
C GLU A 100 36.96 -18.56 9.15
N GLN A 101 37.89 -17.99 8.37
CA GLN A 101 38.83 -16.98 8.86
C GLN A 101 38.12 -15.65 9.16
N LEU A 102 37.18 -15.24 8.31
CA LEU A 102 36.31 -14.07 8.56
C LEU A 102 35.40 -14.29 9.77
N ALA A 103 34.82 -15.49 9.92
CA ALA A 103 34.02 -15.85 11.08
C ALA A 103 34.83 -15.77 12.40
N GLN A 104 36.08 -16.28 12.41
CA GLN A 104 36.95 -16.18 13.58
C GLN A 104 37.28 -14.74 13.97
N PHE A 105 37.44 -13.83 12.99
CA PHE A 105 37.68 -12.41 13.26
C PHE A 105 36.46 -11.73 13.94
N VAL A 106 35.24 -12.10 13.54
CA VAL A 106 34.00 -11.59 14.14
C VAL A 106 33.79 -12.11 15.57
N PHE A 107 34.14 -13.36 15.87
CA PHE A 107 34.03 -13.91 17.23
C PHE A 107 34.98 -13.20 18.22
N VAL A 108 36.21 -12.87 17.79
CA VAL A 108 37.18 -12.14 18.64
C VAL A 108 36.67 -10.74 19.02
N LEU A 109 35.90 -10.07 18.14
CA LEU A 109 35.26 -8.78 18.42
C LEU A 109 34.03 -8.86 19.32
N LEU A 110 33.50 -10.06 19.59
CA LEU A 110 32.28 -10.27 20.39
C LEU A 110 32.55 -10.85 21.80
N GLY A 111 33.71 -11.45 22.03
CA GLY A 111 34.27 -11.64 23.37
C GLY A 111 33.75 -12.82 24.19
N GLU A 112 33.25 -13.88 23.56
CA GLU A 112 32.86 -15.14 24.22
C GLU A 112 33.55 -16.34 23.56
N GLU A 113 34.05 -17.29 24.37
CA GLU A 113 34.59 -18.57 23.91
C GLU A 113 33.43 -19.56 23.65
N GLY A 114 33.54 -20.39 22.60
CA GLY A 114 32.41 -21.18 22.08
C GLY A 114 32.41 -22.67 22.45
N GLU A 115 31.38 -23.40 22.03
CA GLU A 115 31.39 -24.87 21.95
C GLU A 115 30.37 -25.43 20.90
N GLU A 116 30.73 -26.61 20.37
CA GLU A 116 30.03 -27.58 19.51
C GLU A 116 28.91 -27.21 18.50
N LEU A 117 29.10 -27.68 17.25
CA LEU A 117 28.07 -27.87 16.23
C LEU A 117 27.40 -29.25 16.39
N ALA A 118 26.07 -29.33 16.27
CA ALA A 118 25.32 -30.59 16.31
C ALA A 118 24.47 -30.79 15.04
N THR A 119 24.77 -31.83 14.27
CA THR A 119 24.07 -32.21 13.03
C THR A 119 22.74 -32.91 13.32
N ILE A 120 21.69 -32.60 12.56
CA ILE A 120 20.44 -33.40 12.50
C ILE A 120 20.09 -33.66 11.03
N HIS A 121 19.67 -34.90 10.73
CA HIS A 121 19.33 -35.37 9.39
C HIS A 121 17.93 -34.91 8.92
N MET A 122 17.77 -34.82 7.61
CA MET A 122 16.49 -35.01 6.93
C MET A 122 16.26 -36.51 6.71
N GLU A 123 15.00 -36.95 6.80
CA GLU A 123 14.50 -38.17 6.16
C GLU A 123 13.24 -37.80 5.35
N ASP A 124 13.10 -38.40 4.17
CA ASP A 124 12.02 -38.13 3.22
C ASP A 124 10.79 -39.00 3.49
N GLU A 125 9.59 -38.49 3.17
CA GLU A 125 8.50 -39.32 2.63
C GLU A 125 7.35 -38.42 2.10
N TRP A 126 7.00 -38.54 0.81
CA TRP A 126 5.63 -38.58 0.26
C TRP A 126 5.71 -39.03 -1.22
N LEU A 127 4.75 -39.84 -1.65
CA LEU A 127 4.73 -40.50 -2.97
C LEU A 127 3.64 -39.93 -3.91
N GLU A 128 3.72 -40.34 -5.17
CA GLU A 128 3.02 -39.79 -6.35
C GLU A 128 1.59 -40.35 -6.57
N GLU A 129 0.75 -39.54 -7.25
CA GLU A 129 -0.32 -39.92 -8.21
C GLU A 129 -1.53 -40.78 -7.72
N GLU A 130 -2.68 -40.93 -8.42
CA GLU A 130 -3.04 -40.64 -9.83
C GLU A 130 -4.55 -40.18 -9.96
N GLU A 131 -5.09 -40.14 -11.20
CA GLU A 131 -6.41 -39.59 -11.60
C GLU A 131 -7.67 -40.42 -11.21
N LEU A 132 -8.88 -39.85 -11.44
CA LEU A 132 -9.94 -40.52 -12.23
C LEU A 132 -11.08 -39.58 -12.69
N VAL A 133 -11.74 -39.92 -13.82
CA VAL A 133 -12.82 -39.10 -14.46
C VAL A 133 -14.01 -39.95 -14.93
N LYS A 134 -15.25 -39.47 -14.66
CA LYS A 134 -16.56 -39.65 -15.38
C LYS A 134 -17.76 -39.59 -14.39
N GLN A 135 -19.03 -39.46 -14.77
CA GLN A 135 -19.82 -38.73 -15.80
C GLN A 135 -21.32 -39.12 -15.57
N GLU A 136 -22.28 -38.47 -16.27
CA GLU A 136 -23.77 -38.67 -16.27
C GLU A 136 -24.54 -37.77 -15.25
N VAL A 137 -25.73 -37.15 -15.47
CA VAL A 137 -26.63 -36.74 -16.61
C VAL A 137 -28.12 -36.98 -16.24
N SER A 138 -29.07 -36.21 -16.80
CA SER A 138 -30.57 -36.29 -16.69
C SER A 138 -31.20 -35.95 -15.31
N ASP A 139 -32.41 -35.38 -15.18
CA ASP A 139 -33.44 -34.96 -16.16
C ASP A 139 -34.36 -33.81 -15.63
N ASP A 140 -35.27 -33.30 -16.48
CA ASP A 140 -36.22 -32.17 -16.31
C ASP A 140 -37.71 -32.71 -16.18
N PRO A 141 -38.86 -31.97 -16.25
CA PRO A 141 -39.15 -30.53 -16.42
C PRO A 141 -40.33 -29.94 -15.56
N ASN A 142 -40.86 -28.76 -15.97
CA ASN A 142 -42.15 -28.10 -15.58
C ASN A 142 -42.22 -27.47 -14.16
N ALA A 143 -42.91 -26.34 -13.87
CA ALA A 143 -43.68 -25.33 -14.62
C ALA A 143 -44.05 -24.11 -13.71
N GLU A 144 -44.96 -23.13 -13.96
CA GLU A 144 -45.87 -22.73 -15.08
C GLU A 144 -46.32 -21.25 -14.84
N GLU A 145 -46.40 -20.39 -15.89
CA GLU A 145 -47.12 -19.07 -15.95
C GLU A 145 -46.74 -17.94 -14.93
N ALA A 146 -47.13 -16.65 -15.04
CA ALA A 146 -47.98 -15.93 -16.00
C ALA A 146 -47.51 -14.45 -16.22
N VAL A 147 -48.00 -13.80 -17.28
CA VAL A 147 -48.01 -12.33 -17.46
C VAL A 147 -49.39 -11.92 -17.94
N GLN A 148 -50.08 -11.03 -17.20
CA GLN A 148 -51.14 -10.13 -17.70
C GLN A 148 -51.49 -9.10 -16.59
N GLU A 149 -51.45 -7.81 -16.92
CA GLU A 149 -52.63 -6.91 -17.09
C GLU A 149 -53.37 -6.51 -15.80
N GLU A 150 -53.34 -5.21 -15.50
CA GLU A 150 -54.57 -4.43 -15.42
C GLU A 150 -54.30 -2.97 -15.82
N GLN A 151 -55.14 -2.41 -16.70
CA GLN A 151 -55.20 -0.99 -17.02
C GLN A 151 -56.48 -0.42 -16.41
N GLU A 152 -56.42 0.81 -15.90
CA GLU A 152 -57.35 1.96 -16.12
C GLU A 152 -56.98 3.06 -15.08
N ASN A 153 -56.67 4.31 -15.42
CA ASN A 153 -57.29 5.32 -16.30
C ASN A 153 -58.46 6.07 -15.61
N VAL A 154 -58.79 7.30 -16.09
CA VAL A 154 -59.96 8.14 -15.71
C VAL A 154 -59.85 8.79 -14.29
N GLU A 155 -60.02 10.11 -14.06
CA GLU A 155 -60.13 11.29 -14.94
C GLU A 155 -59.87 12.63 -14.16
N SER A 156 -60.26 13.76 -14.77
CA SER A 156 -60.36 15.18 -14.35
C SER A 156 -60.97 15.47 -12.95
N GLU A 157 -61.04 16.70 -12.39
CA GLU A 157 -61.04 18.11 -12.86
C GLU A 157 -60.15 18.99 -11.94
N ARG A 158 -59.46 20.08 -12.33
CA ARG A 158 -59.78 21.36 -13.05
C ARG A 158 -60.32 22.50 -12.17
N ASP A 159 -59.98 23.73 -12.61
CA ASP A 159 -60.55 25.06 -12.29
C ASP A 159 -60.24 25.68 -10.90
N LEU A 160 -59.99 27.01 -10.74
CA LEU A 160 -59.82 28.12 -11.71
C LEU A 160 -59.16 29.38 -11.08
N ALA A 161 -58.58 30.26 -11.93
CA ALA A 161 -58.40 31.73 -11.75
C ALA A 161 -57.43 32.26 -10.64
N GLU A 162 -56.80 33.46 -10.66
CA GLU A 162 -56.59 34.62 -11.58
C GLU A 162 -55.62 35.61 -10.86
N VAL A 163 -54.78 36.53 -11.40
CA VAL A 163 -54.31 36.96 -12.76
C VAL A 163 -52.86 37.57 -12.63
N GLU A 164 -52.24 37.99 -13.74
CA GLU A 164 -51.13 39.00 -13.89
C GLU A 164 -49.68 38.67 -13.42
N ALA A 165 -48.60 38.94 -14.19
CA ALA A 165 -48.47 39.33 -15.61
C ALA A 165 -47.05 39.03 -16.19
N GLU A 166 -46.97 38.83 -17.51
CA GLU A 166 -45.78 38.71 -18.38
C GLU A 166 -45.00 40.04 -18.57
N PRO A 167 -43.86 40.13 -19.32
CA PRO A 167 -43.12 39.12 -20.15
C PRO A 167 -41.62 39.00 -19.77
N ALA A 168 -40.70 38.27 -20.42
CA ALA A 168 -40.63 37.38 -21.60
C ALA A 168 -39.46 36.37 -21.37
N MET A 169 -39.56 35.06 -21.68
CA MET A 169 -39.40 34.41 -23.01
C MET A 169 -37.97 34.56 -23.60
N GLU A 170 -37.13 33.51 -23.71
CA GLU A 170 -37.19 32.31 -24.61
C GLU A 170 -36.30 32.50 -25.88
N ALA A 171 -35.67 31.50 -26.50
CA ALA A 171 -35.62 30.04 -26.25
C ALA A 171 -34.30 29.38 -26.76
N GLU A 172 -34.10 28.11 -26.41
CA GLU A 172 -33.32 27.07 -27.13
C GLU A 172 -34.04 26.68 -28.47
N PRO A 173 -33.57 25.76 -29.39
CA PRO A 173 -32.61 24.65 -29.16
C PRO A 173 -31.69 24.16 -30.33
N GLU A 174 -30.81 23.23 -29.98
CA GLU A 174 -30.33 22.00 -30.68
C GLU A 174 -29.77 21.95 -32.14
N VAL A 175 -28.85 20.97 -32.29
CA VAL A 175 -28.34 20.25 -33.48
C VAL A 175 -27.05 20.73 -34.18
N GLU A 176 -26.15 19.75 -34.32
CA GLU A 176 -24.83 19.67 -34.96
C GLU A 176 -24.66 20.36 -36.32
N THR A 177 -23.45 20.85 -36.64
CA THR A 177 -22.59 20.23 -37.68
C THR A 177 -21.19 20.87 -37.84
N ALA A 178 -20.24 20.03 -38.27
CA ALA A 178 -18.98 20.33 -38.98
C ALA A 178 -17.83 21.02 -38.23
N GLU A 179 -16.64 20.42 -38.36
CA GLU A 179 -15.35 20.99 -37.97
C GLU A 179 -15.00 22.18 -38.88
N ALA A 180 -14.83 23.36 -38.28
CA ALA A 180 -13.82 24.32 -38.72
C ALA A 180 -12.71 24.32 -37.67
N ALA A 181 -11.46 24.54 -38.08
CA ALA A 181 -10.40 24.87 -37.13
C ALA A 181 -10.61 26.34 -36.73
N GLU A 182 -11.27 26.57 -35.60
CA GLU A 182 -11.30 27.87 -34.95
C GLU A 182 -9.91 28.12 -34.35
N GLU A 183 -9.34 29.28 -34.63
CA GLU A 183 -8.19 29.82 -33.90
C GLU A 183 -8.67 30.11 -32.47
N GLU A 184 -8.01 29.56 -31.44
CA GLU A 184 -8.41 29.78 -30.04
C GLU A 184 -8.09 31.23 -29.61
N GLU A 185 -9.02 32.13 -29.90
CA GLU A 185 -9.06 33.56 -29.52
C GLU A 185 -8.73 33.73 -28.01
N LEU A 186 -7.87 34.69 -27.67
CA LEU A 186 -7.11 34.66 -26.42
C LEU A 186 -7.97 35.09 -25.23
N ALA A 187 -8.62 34.11 -24.59
CA ALA A 187 -9.77 34.26 -23.69
C ALA A 187 -9.68 35.34 -22.59
N HIS A 188 -8.49 35.71 -22.09
CA HIS A 188 -8.22 37.07 -21.63
C HIS A 188 -6.73 37.40 -21.67
N ALA A 189 -6.40 38.70 -21.74
CA ALA A 189 -5.02 39.21 -21.68
C ALA A 189 -4.23 38.68 -20.47
N LEU A 190 -3.07 38.05 -20.72
CA LEU A 190 -2.26 37.35 -19.71
C LEU A 190 -1.48 38.34 -18.83
N ARG A 191 -1.42 38.09 -17.52
CA ARG A 191 -0.83 39.02 -16.52
C ARG A 191 -0.27 38.29 -15.31
N TYR A 192 0.40 39.05 -14.43
CA TYR A 192 0.93 38.56 -13.17
C TYR A 192 -0.13 37.82 -12.32
N GLY A 193 0.14 36.54 -12.05
CA GLY A 193 -0.70 35.65 -11.25
C GLY A 193 -1.47 34.60 -12.04
N ASP A 194 -1.52 34.69 -13.38
CA ASP A 194 -2.25 33.73 -14.22
C ASP A 194 -1.48 32.40 -14.38
N GLN A 195 -2.20 31.32 -14.71
CA GLN A 195 -1.62 29.99 -14.98
C GLN A 195 -2.35 29.30 -16.14
N SER A 196 -1.73 29.22 -17.33
CA SER A 196 -2.31 28.59 -18.53
C SER A 196 -1.24 28.04 -19.49
N GLN A 197 -1.64 27.28 -20.52
CA GLN A 197 -0.71 26.83 -21.56
C GLN A 197 -0.20 27.98 -22.44
N ASP A 198 -0.95 29.06 -22.55
CA ASP A 198 -0.58 30.25 -23.34
C ASP A 198 0.50 31.07 -22.63
N VAL A 199 0.56 31.02 -21.30
CA VAL A 199 1.73 31.49 -20.54
C VAL A 199 2.99 30.70 -20.90
N THR A 200 2.87 29.38 -21.14
CA THR A 200 3.99 28.55 -21.62
C THR A 200 4.42 28.97 -23.03
N LYS A 201 3.48 29.06 -24.00
CA LYS A 201 3.74 29.55 -25.37
C LYS A 201 4.43 30.93 -25.35
N LEU A 202 3.89 31.85 -24.55
CA LEU A 202 4.43 33.21 -24.36
C LEU A 202 5.89 33.18 -23.89
N LYS A 203 6.22 32.37 -22.88
CA LYS A 203 7.60 32.23 -22.40
C LYS A 203 8.53 31.63 -23.46
N GLU A 204 8.06 30.68 -24.27
CA GLU A 204 8.84 30.09 -25.37
C GLU A 204 9.13 31.12 -26.47
N TYR A 205 8.14 31.89 -26.92
CA TYR A 205 8.32 32.95 -27.92
C TYR A 205 9.17 34.12 -27.41
N LEU A 206 8.97 34.56 -26.16
CA LEU A 206 9.83 35.55 -25.50
C LEU A 206 11.29 35.05 -25.44
N ALA A 207 11.51 33.78 -25.06
CA ALA A 207 12.85 33.20 -25.01
C ALA A 207 13.53 33.13 -26.39
N ILE A 208 12.78 32.78 -27.44
CA ILE A 208 13.23 32.82 -28.85
C ILE A 208 13.65 34.25 -29.25
N LEU A 209 12.94 35.27 -28.78
CA LEU A 209 13.24 36.68 -29.03
C LEU A 209 14.34 37.26 -28.12
N GLY A 210 14.83 36.50 -27.14
CA GLY A 210 15.92 36.88 -26.23
C GLY A 210 15.48 37.38 -24.85
N TYR A 211 14.18 37.41 -24.57
CA TYR A 211 13.58 37.82 -23.30
C TYR A 211 13.40 36.60 -22.38
N GLN A 212 14.10 36.57 -21.24
CA GLN A 212 14.25 35.35 -20.43
C GLN A 212 13.45 35.42 -19.12
N SER A 213 12.38 34.63 -19.02
CA SER A 213 11.64 34.44 -17.77
C SER A 213 12.10 33.20 -17.01
N ASN A 214 12.28 33.33 -15.69
CA ASN A 214 12.66 32.25 -14.78
C ASN A 214 11.52 31.78 -13.85
N ASP A 215 10.28 32.25 -14.06
CA ASP A 215 9.17 31.92 -13.17
C ASP A 215 8.78 30.43 -13.26
N GLN A 216 8.57 29.81 -12.09
CA GLN A 216 8.18 28.42 -11.92
C GLN A 216 6.83 28.31 -11.17
N PRO A 217 5.94 27.36 -11.53
CA PRO A 217 6.08 26.39 -12.63
C PRO A 217 6.02 27.06 -14.01
N VAL A 218 6.34 26.32 -15.07
CA VAL A 218 6.53 26.91 -16.42
C VAL A 218 5.27 27.58 -16.96
N GLU A 219 4.10 27.07 -16.61
CA GLU A 219 2.80 27.61 -16.98
C GLU A 219 2.33 28.83 -16.14
N TYR A 220 3.11 29.29 -15.14
CA TYR A 220 2.73 30.40 -14.24
C TYR A 220 3.36 31.76 -14.63
N PHE A 221 2.54 32.80 -14.76
CA PHE A 221 2.97 34.15 -15.13
C PHE A 221 3.39 34.91 -13.86
N GLY A 222 4.68 34.83 -13.52
CA GLY A 222 5.24 35.51 -12.36
C GLY A 222 5.92 36.85 -12.70
N LYS A 223 6.80 37.32 -11.81
CA LYS A 223 7.41 38.66 -11.96
C LYS A 223 8.51 38.67 -13.03
N SER A 224 9.21 37.56 -13.23
CA SER A 224 10.22 37.46 -14.31
C SER A 224 9.59 37.50 -15.70
N THR A 225 8.33 37.07 -15.81
CA THR A 225 7.51 37.09 -17.03
C THR A 225 6.96 38.50 -17.26
N GLU A 226 6.39 39.12 -16.24
CA GLU A 226 5.95 40.53 -16.28
C GLU A 226 7.10 41.47 -16.68
N GLU A 227 8.29 41.34 -16.06
CA GLU A 227 9.48 42.14 -16.42
C GLU A 227 9.99 41.85 -17.84
N SER A 228 9.84 40.63 -18.34
CA SER A 228 10.17 40.27 -19.73
C SER A 228 9.21 40.90 -20.74
N VAL A 229 7.91 40.94 -20.40
CA VAL A 229 6.85 41.59 -21.19
C VAL A 229 7.01 43.11 -21.17
N GLU A 230 7.27 43.71 -20.01
CA GLU A 230 7.57 45.15 -19.88
C GLU A 230 8.76 45.56 -20.78
N GLN A 231 9.83 44.77 -20.78
CA GLN A 231 11.02 45.01 -21.61
C GLN A 231 10.73 44.82 -23.11
N PHE A 232 10.01 43.76 -23.51
CA PHE A 232 9.58 43.57 -24.91
C PHE A 232 8.69 44.72 -25.39
N GLN A 233 7.68 45.11 -24.61
CA GLN A 233 6.80 46.22 -24.94
C GLN A 233 7.59 47.54 -25.10
N SER A 234 8.59 47.77 -24.24
CA SER A 234 9.47 48.93 -24.33
C SER A 234 10.36 48.92 -25.58
N ASP A 235 10.92 47.76 -25.95
CA ASP A 235 11.86 47.63 -27.08
C ASP A 235 11.18 47.80 -28.44
N TYR A 236 9.89 47.47 -28.54
CA TYR A 236 9.08 47.57 -29.76
C TYR A 236 8.11 48.77 -29.77
N GLU A 237 8.36 49.80 -28.94
CA GLU A 237 7.56 51.04 -28.83
C GLU A 237 6.04 50.81 -28.57
N ARG A 238 5.67 49.69 -27.93
CA ARG A 238 4.29 49.36 -27.51
C ARG A 238 3.95 50.04 -26.18
N ASN A 239 2.68 49.95 -25.76
CA ASN A 239 2.27 50.37 -24.43
C ASN A 239 2.90 49.42 -23.39
N VAL A 240 3.76 49.93 -22.52
CA VAL A 240 4.33 49.15 -21.41
C VAL A 240 3.27 49.00 -20.30
N THR A 241 2.66 47.82 -20.24
CA THR A 241 1.60 47.45 -19.28
C THR A 241 2.02 46.31 -18.36
N GLY A 242 2.91 45.42 -18.81
CA GLY A 242 3.21 44.15 -18.14
C GLY A 242 2.14 43.05 -18.36
N GLU A 243 1.00 43.42 -18.96
CA GLU A 243 -0.06 42.49 -19.41
C GLU A 243 0.07 42.26 -20.92
N VAL A 244 -0.14 41.03 -21.38
CA VAL A 244 -0.13 40.63 -22.80
C VAL A 244 -1.56 40.49 -23.28
N ASP A 245 -2.05 41.50 -23.98
CA ASP A 245 -3.28 41.39 -24.78
C ASP A 245 -3.03 40.60 -26.08
N GLU A 246 -4.11 40.28 -26.79
CA GLU A 246 -4.10 39.49 -28.02
C GLU A 246 -3.20 40.10 -29.11
N GLU A 247 -3.31 41.42 -29.37
CA GLU A 247 -2.44 42.12 -30.32
C GLU A 247 -0.95 42.05 -29.92
N THR A 248 -0.65 42.05 -28.61
CA THR A 248 0.72 41.84 -28.11
C THR A 248 1.16 40.38 -28.28
N PHE A 249 0.27 39.40 -28.07
CA PHE A 249 0.58 37.97 -28.21
C PHE A 249 0.83 37.58 -29.68
N GLU A 250 -0.09 37.93 -30.59
CA GLU A 250 0.05 37.72 -32.04
C GLU A 250 1.36 38.32 -32.55
N PHE A 251 1.71 39.53 -32.09
CA PHE A 251 2.94 40.21 -32.48
C PHE A 251 4.20 39.54 -31.91
N ILE A 252 4.16 39.00 -30.70
CA ILE A 252 5.24 38.16 -30.14
C ILE A 252 5.41 36.88 -30.99
N GLU A 253 4.30 36.24 -31.38
CA GLU A 253 4.30 35.03 -32.19
C GLU A 253 4.80 35.27 -33.63
N GLU A 254 4.30 36.28 -34.34
CA GLU A 254 4.79 36.70 -35.66
C GLU A 254 6.30 36.96 -35.62
N LEU A 255 6.75 37.70 -34.59
CA LEU A 255 8.15 38.02 -34.44
C LEU A 255 9.00 36.77 -34.16
N ALA A 256 8.54 35.82 -33.32
CA ALA A 256 9.30 34.62 -32.96
C ALA A 256 9.34 33.56 -34.07
N THR A 257 8.22 33.36 -34.78
CA THR A 257 8.07 32.39 -35.87
C THR A 257 8.68 32.88 -37.19
N GLY A 258 8.65 34.19 -37.43
CA GLY A 258 9.11 34.84 -38.67
C GLY A 258 10.63 34.82 -38.94
N PRO A 259 11.08 35.54 -39.99
CA PRO A 259 12.44 35.46 -40.52
C PRO A 259 13.57 35.81 -39.53
N LEU A 260 14.67 35.05 -39.62
CA LEU A 260 15.80 35.14 -38.69
C LEU A 260 16.51 36.50 -38.77
N ARG A 261 16.73 37.12 -37.62
CA ARG A 261 17.35 38.45 -37.48
C ARG A 261 18.09 38.59 -36.15
N GLN A 262 18.87 39.67 -36.01
CA GLN A 262 19.70 39.92 -34.84
C GLN A 262 18.87 39.94 -33.53
N GLY A 263 19.33 39.19 -32.52
CA GLY A 263 18.69 39.06 -31.21
C GLY A 263 18.13 37.66 -30.93
N MET A 264 17.71 36.94 -31.98
CA MET A 264 17.01 35.67 -31.85
C MET A 264 17.86 34.51 -31.33
N TYR A 265 17.20 33.54 -30.71
CA TYR A 265 17.73 32.24 -30.29
C TYR A 265 16.89 31.11 -30.92
N ARG A 266 17.33 30.55 -32.06
CA ARG A 266 16.68 29.42 -32.76
C ARG A 266 17.70 28.43 -33.33
N GLU A 267 17.31 27.18 -33.52
CA GLU A 267 18.23 26.12 -33.99
C GLU A 267 18.69 26.34 -35.44
N ASP A 268 17.81 26.83 -36.32
CA ASP A 268 18.09 27.16 -37.72
C ASP A 268 19.09 28.32 -37.92
N VAL A 269 19.38 29.09 -36.86
CA VAL A 269 20.52 30.03 -36.84
C VAL A 269 21.87 29.31 -36.97
N ILE A 270 21.97 28.04 -36.56
CA ILE A 270 23.17 27.21 -36.76
C ILE A 270 23.37 26.91 -38.24
N GLU A 271 22.31 26.54 -38.95
CA GLU A 271 22.34 26.29 -40.40
C GLU A 271 22.64 27.56 -41.18
N LEU A 272 21.99 28.69 -40.85
CA LEU A 272 22.30 30.00 -41.41
C LEU A 272 23.79 30.36 -41.23
N LYS A 273 24.37 30.11 -40.05
CA LYS A 273 25.79 30.34 -39.79
C LYS A 273 26.70 29.42 -40.62
N ILE A 274 26.33 28.15 -40.79
CA ILE A 274 27.05 27.19 -41.64
C ILE A 274 27.04 27.67 -43.10
N HIS A 275 25.87 28.07 -43.62
CA HIS A 275 25.72 28.58 -44.98
C HIS A 275 26.47 29.90 -45.21
N LEU A 276 26.55 30.80 -44.20
CA LEU A 276 27.39 31.99 -44.26
C LEU A 276 28.89 31.64 -44.35
N VAL A 277 29.39 30.72 -43.52
CA VAL A 277 30.80 30.26 -43.59
C VAL A 277 31.11 29.62 -44.95
N GLN A 278 30.21 28.78 -45.48
CA GLN A 278 30.37 28.15 -46.80
C GLN A 278 30.45 29.18 -47.94
N ASN A 279 29.70 30.28 -47.83
CA ASN A 279 29.73 31.40 -48.79
C ASN A 279 30.86 32.43 -48.53
N GLY A 280 31.76 32.16 -47.57
CA GLY A 280 32.94 33.00 -47.26
C GLY A 280 32.73 34.09 -46.19
N HIS A 281 31.53 34.17 -45.60
CA HIS A 281 31.15 35.20 -44.63
C HIS A 281 31.36 34.69 -43.20
N GLY A 282 32.58 34.93 -42.68
CA GLY A 282 33.09 34.31 -41.46
C GLY A 282 32.35 34.67 -40.16
N VAL A 283 31.49 33.77 -39.70
CA VAL A 283 30.92 33.71 -38.34
C VAL A 283 31.71 32.72 -37.46
N SER A 284 31.33 32.57 -36.18
CA SER A 284 32.07 31.78 -35.17
C SER A 284 32.35 30.33 -35.61
N SER A 285 33.56 29.83 -35.32
CA SER A 285 33.97 28.43 -35.55
C SER A 285 33.22 27.40 -34.68
N THR A 286 32.49 27.87 -33.68
CA THR A 286 31.45 27.12 -32.97
C THR A 286 30.12 27.85 -33.18
N PRO A 287 29.26 27.38 -34.10
CA PRO A 287 27.94 27.97 -34.29
C PRO A 287 27.05 27.66 -33.08
N THR A 288 26.13 28.59 -32.81
CA THR A 288 25.18 28.56 -31.68
C THR A 288 23.81 28.97 -32.18
N THR A 289 22.76 28.77 -31.39
CA THR A 289 21.40 29.23 -31.73
C THR A 289 21.23 30.76 -31.74
N TYR A 290 22.16 31.50 -31.14
CA TYR A 290 22.04 32.97 -30.97
C TYR A 290 22.47 33.79 -32.19
N PHE A 291 21.56 34.52 -32.82
CA PHE A 291 21.83 35.44 -33.92
C PHE A 291 22.43 36.76 -33.39
N GLY A 292 23.73 36.74 -33.11
CA GLY A 292 24.46 37.90 -32.59
C GLY A 292 24.93 38.90 -33.67
N PRO A 293 25.46 40.08 -33.28
CA PRO A 293 25.88 41.16 -34.19
C PRO A 293 27.03 40.85 -35.16
N ILE A 294 27.68 39.69 -35.02
CA ILE A 294 28.63 39.18 -36.02
C ILE A 294 27.86 38.48 -37.15
N THR A 295 26.83 37.70 -36.83
CA THR A 295 25.95 37.04 -37.82
C THR A 295 25.18 38.07 -38.64
N ASP A 296 24.63 39.11 -38.01
CA ASP A 296 24.03 40.26 -38.72
C ASP A 296 24.98 40.86 -39.77
N ARG A 297 26.18 41.27 -39.34
CA ARG A 297 27.17 41.91 -40.21
C ARG A 297 27.58 41.01 -41.39
N GLN A 298 27.75 39.72 -41.13
CA GLN A 298 28.11 38.73 -42.15
C GLN A 298 26.94 38.43 -43.10
N LEU A 299 25.69 38.43 -42.60
CA LEU A 299 24.50 38.29 -43.43
C LEU A 299 24.31 39.52 -44.35
N ARG A 300 24.49 40.74 -43.83
CA ARG A 300 24.46 41.97 -44.65
C ARG A 300 25.55 41.99 -45.73
N ALA A 301 26.74 41.49 -45.39
CA ALA A 301 27.83 41.34 -46.36
C ALA A 301 27.53 40.29 -47.43
N PHE A 302 26.88 39.18 -47.05
CA PHE A 302 26.38 38.18 -48.00
C PHE A 302 25.27 38.73 -48.90
N GLN A 303 24.25 39.39 -48.33
CA GLN A 303 23.15 40.01 -49.08
C GLN A 303 23.70 41.01 -50.12
N GLN A 304 24.66 41.85 -49.72
CA GLN A 304 25.33 42.78 -50.62
C GLN A 304 26.16 42.07 -51.73
N GLN A 305 26.73 40.90 -51.46
CA GLN A 305 27.39 40.06 -52.49
C GLN A 305 26.37 39.41 -53.43
N ALA A 306 25.22 38.99 -52.91
CA ALA A 306 24.14 38.35 -53.67
C ALA A 306 23.32 39.34 -54.52
N GLY A 307 23.45 40.65 -54.28
CA GLY A 307 22.65 41.70 -54.92
C GLY A 307 21.26 41.90 -54.28
N LEU A 308 21.09 41.42 -53.05
CA LEU A 308 19.91 41.62 -52.21
C LEU A 308 20.06 42.91 -51.38
N GLU A 309 18.96 43.39 -50.80
CA GLU A 309 19.00 44.50 -49.85
C GLU A 309 19.71 44.03 -48.56
N PRO A 310 20.71 44.77 -48.03
CA PRO A 310 21.50 44.36 -46.87
C PRO A 310 20.78 44.66 -45.55
N ASP A 311 19.56 44.15 -45.40
CA ASP A 311 18.64 44.40 -44.27
C ASP A 311 18.97 43.61 -43.00
N GLY A 312 19.81 42.57 -43.10
CA GLY A 312 20.22 41.70 -41.99
C GLY A 312 19.16 40.67 -41.56
N ILE A 313 18.16 40.43 -42.41
CA ILE A 313 17.05 39.49 -42.19
C ILE A 313 17.19 38.31 -43.16
N ALA A 314 17.28 37.08 -42.64
CA ALA A 314 17.34 35.87 -43.46
C ALA A 314 15.94 35.44 -43.93
N GLY A 315 15.31 36.28 -44.77
CA GLY A 315 14.09 35.93 -45.49
C GLY A 315 14.35 34.90 -46.61
N SER A 316 13.26 34.43 -47.24
CA SER A 316 13.26 33.44 -48.34
C SER A 316 14.37 33.64 -49.36
N ASP A 317 14.49 34.87 -49.87
CA ASP A 317 15.36 35.23 -50.98
C ASP A 317 16.84 35.19 -50.55
N THR A 318 17.11 35.50 -49.28
CA THR A 318 18.45 35.42 -48.69
C THR A 318 18.87 33.97 -48.45
N LEU A 319 17.94 33.11 -47.98
CA LEU A 319 18.18 31.68 -47.82
C LEU A 319 18.40 30.98 -49.17
N GLN A 320 17.55 31.25 -50.17
CA GLN A 320 17.69 30.71 -51.52
C GLN A 320 19.00 31.15 -52.20
N ALA A 321 19.43 32.40 -51.98
CA ALA A 321 20.73 32.87 -52.48
C ALA A 321 21.91 32.14 -51.83
N LEU A 322 21.86 31.87 -50.51
CA LEU A 322 22.89 31.12 -49.78
C LEU A 322 23.04 29.69 -50.30
N GLU A 323 21.93 29.02 -50.64
CA GLU A 323 21.94 27.70 -51.26
C GLU A 323 22.49 27.72 -52.69
N THR A 324 22.11 28.72 -53.48
CA THR A 324 22.41 28.75 -54.93
C THR A 324 23.90 28.95 -55.22
N MET A 325 24.63 29.75 -54.42
CA MET A 325 26.06 30.02 -54.64
C MET A 325 27.01 28.86 -54.24
N ARG A 326 26.50 27.81 -53.59
CA ARG A 326 27.24 26.67 -53.00
C ARG A 326 28.07 25.81 -53.97
N PHE A 327 27.79 25.85 -55.27
CA PHE A 327 28.11 24.72 -56.15
C PHE A 327 29.42 24.78 -56.97
N GLU A 328 29.93 25.94 -57.41
CA GLU A 328 30.79 25.94 -58.61
C GLU A 328 32.32 25.71 -58.43
N ASN A 329 32.95 26.01 -57.29
CA ASN A 329 34.41 25.96 -57.14
C ASN A 329 34.86 25.48 -55.75
N LEU A 330 36.12 25.04 -55.62
CA LEU A 330 36.81 24.87 -54.32
C LEU A 330 38.10 25.69 -54.21
N TRP A 331 38.36 26.30 -53.05
CA TRP A 331 39.56 27.09 -52.77
C TRP A 331 40.02 26.98 -51.30
N VAL A 332 41.18 27.56 -50.99
CA VAL A 332 41.80 27.49 -49.65
C VAL A 332 40.93 28.16 -48.58
N GLY A 333 40.76 27.48 -47.44
CA GLY A 333 39.94 27.93 -46.31
C GLY A 333 38.55 27.28 -46.23
N MET A 334 38.04 26.69 -47.31
CA MET A 334 36.73 26.03 -47.31
C MET A 334 36.68 24.77 -46.44
N TYR A 335 35.48 24.46 -45.92
CA TYR A 335 35.13 23.16 -45.34
C TYR A 335 34.02 22.55 -46.19
N ASP A 336 34.36 21.53 -47.00
CA ASP A 336 33.45 20.91 -47.97
C ASP A 336 33.84 19.44 -48.18
N GLU A 337 32.86 18.54 -48.30
CA GLU A 337 33.10 17.10 -48.43
C GLU A 337 33.80 16.71 -49.73
N ARG A 338 33.60 17.50 -50.80
CA ARG A 338 34.32 17.34 -52.07
C ARG A 338 35.83 17.52 -51.88
N VAL A 339 36.29 18.21 -50.83
CA VAL A 339 37.72 18.31 -50.48
C VAL A 339 38.31 16.96 -50.07
N ILE A 340 37.52 16.06 -49.47
CA ILE A 340 37.96 14.70 -49.14
C ILE A 340 38.24 13.94 -50.45
N VAL A 341 37.31 14.00 -51.40
CA VAL A 341 37.43 13.37 -52.73
C VAL A 341 38.62 13.96 -53.50
N LEU A 342 38.78 15.29 -53.50
CA LEU A 342 39.92 16.00 -54.09
C LEU A 342 41.26 15.51 -53.53
N LYS A 343 41.38 15.41 -52.20
CA LYS A 343 42.59 14.87 -51.54
C LYS A 343 42.83 13.43 -51.96
N GLN A 344 41.80 12.59 -51.98
CA GLN A 344 41.94 11.18 -52.40
C GLN A 344 42.38 11.06 -53.88
N MET A 345 41.85 11.89 -54.78
CA MET A 345 42.30 11.97 -56.18
C MET A 345 43.78 12.37 -56.29
N LEU A 346 44.18 13.44 -55.59
CA LEU A 346 45.55 13.94 -55.55
C LEU A 346 46.52 12.89 -54.98
N ALA A 347 46.17 12.23 -53.87
CA ALA A 347 46.93 11.12 -53.30
C ALA A 347 47.05 9.93 -54.27
N LYS A 348 45.97 9.54 -54.96
CA LYS A 348 45.94 8.48 -55.99
C LYS A 348 46.76 8.84 -57.24
N LYS A 349 47.20 10.10 -57.38
CA LYS A 349 48.17 10.57 -58.39
C LYS A 349 49.58 10.84 -57.84
N GLY A 350 49.82 10.66 -56.54
CA GLY A 350 51.13 10.84 -55.91
C GLY A 350 51.41 12.24 -55.35
N TYR A 351 50.43 13.15 -55.35
CA TYR A 351 50.56 14.46 -54.72
C TYR A 351 50.40 14.34 -53.20
N GLY A 352 51.25 15.06 -52.46
CA GLY A 352 51.43 14.90 -51.01
C GLY A 352 50.34 15.57 -50.17
N VAL A 353 49.22 14.88 -49.96
CA VAL A 353 48.15 15.26 -49.01
C VAL A 353 48.03 14.26 -47.85
N SER A 354 47.21 14.59 -46.84
CA SER A 354 46.97 13.73 -45.68
C SER A 354 46.38 12.37 -46.05
N SER A 355 46.90 11.30 -45.45
CA SER A 355 46.32 9.95 -45.50
C SER A 355 45.01 9.80 -44.73
N ASN A 356 44.73 10.73 -43.80
CA ASN A 356 43.40 10.92 -43.21
C ASN A 356 42.85 12.27 -43.70
N PRO A 357 42.12 12.31 -44.84
CA PRO A 357 41.67 13.55 -45.47
C PRO A 357 40.42 14.13 -44.80
N THR A 358 40.55 15.32 -44.22
CA THR A 358 39.43 16.13 -43.69
C THR A 358 38.65 16.89 -44.79
N THR A 359 37.48 17.44 -44.47
CA THR A 359 36.74 18.39 -45.32
C THR A 359 37.44 19.75 -45.52
N TYR A 360 38.45 20.08 -44.71
CA TYR A 360 39.12 21.38 -44.74
C TYR A 360 40.13 21.54 -45.89
N PHE A 361 39.93 22.48 -46.80
CA PHE A 361 40.86 22.84 -47.88
C PHE A 361 42.01 23.69 -47.31
N GLY A 362 42.94 23.06 -46.60
CA GLY A 362 44.09 23.76 -46.00
C GLY A 362 45.23 24.07 -47.01
N PRO A 363 46.20 24.93 -46.63
CA PRO A 363 47.31 25.35 -47.52
C PRO A 363 48.22 24.24 -48.06
N ILE A 364 48.17 23.03 -47.49
CA ILE A 364 48.83 21.84 -48.06
C ILE A 364 48.07 21.33 -49.29
N THR A 365 46.73 21.33 -49.24
CA THR A 365 45.85 20.90 -50.34
C THR A 365 45.92 21.91 -51.48
N GLU A 366 45.84 23.20 -51.17
CA GLU A 366 46.12 24.29 -52.11
C GLU A 366 47.42 24.07 -52.87
N ARG A 367 48.54 23.86 -52.15
CA ARG A 367 49.85 23.62 -52.78
C ARG A 367 49.88 22.37 -53.69
N GLN A 368 49.12 21.32 -53.36
CA GLN A 368 49.01 20.15 -54.23
C GLN A 368 48.09 20.41 -55.44
N VAL A 369 47.03 21.22 -55.29
CA VAL A 369 46.21 21.69 -56.40
C VAL A 369 47.03 22.56 -57.35
N THR A 370 47.83 23.51 -56.84
CA THR A 370 48.73 24.33 -57.67
C THR A 370 49.77 23.47 -58.41
N ALA A 371 50.31 22.43 -57.76
CA ALA A 371 51.22 21.47 -58.40
C ALA A 371 50.53 20.67 -59.52
N PHE A 372 49.31 20.16 -59.27
CA PHE A 372 48.51 19.49 -60.29
C PHE A 372 48.15 20.43 -61.45
N GLN A 373 47.71 21.66 -61.16
CA GLN A 373 47.40 22.67 -62.17
C GLN A 373 48.61 22.90 -63.10
N LYS A 374 49.80 23.07 -62.51
CA LYS A 374 51.07 23.22 -63.23
C LYS A 374 51.39 22.04 -64.13
N ASP A 375 51.29 20.82 -63.61
CA ASP A 375 51.66 19.58 -64.33
C ASP A 375 50.73 19.29 -65.52
N TYR A 376 49.48 19.77 -65.48
CA TYR A 376 48.48 19.56 -66.53
C TYR A 376 48.14 20.84 -67.35
N GLY A 377 48.82 21.96 -67.11
CA GLY A 377 48.74 23.17 -67.93
C GLY A 377 47.61 24.15 -67.61
N PHE A 378 47.00 24.04 -66.42
CA PHE A 378 45.99 24.96 -65.91
C PHE A 378 46.64 26.19 -65.23
N PRO A 379 45.90 27.30 -65.02
CA PRO A 379 46.39 28.43 -64.23
C PRO A 379 46.78 28.01 -62.81
N GLU A 380 48.01 28.33 -62.39
CA GLU A 380 48.58 27.99 -61.06
C GLU A 380 47.98 28.86 -59.92
N ASN A 381 46.65 28.84 -59.75
CA ASN A 381 45.90 29.72 -58.83
C ASN A 381 45.39 29.03 -57.54
N GLY A 382 45.55 27.71 -57.40
CA GLY A 382 45.09 26.94 -56.23
C GLY A 382 43.57 26.67 -56.15
N VAL A 383 42.77 27.19 -57.09
CA VAL A 383 41.31 27.02 -57.15
C VAL A 383 40.94 25.85 -58.06
N VAL A 384 40.16 24.90 -57.55
CA VAL A 384 39.67 23.76 -58.34
C VAL A 384 38.39 24.17 -59.06
N THR A 385 38.55 24.51 -60.34
CA THR A 385 37.46 24.72 -61.30
C THR A 385 36.99 23.39 -61.90
N ASN A 386 35.88 23.41 -62.66
CA ASN A 386 35.35 22.21 -63.33
C ASN A 386 36.37 21.51 -64.26
N ASP A 387 37.16 22.25 -65.03
CA ASP A 387 38.19 21.66 -65.92
C ASP A 387 39.26 20.87 -65.15
N VAL A 388 39.63 21.36 -63.96
CA VAL A 388 40.59 20.71 -63.05
C VAL A 388 39.96 19.44 -62.45
N TRP A 389 38.67 19.49 -62.10
CA TRP A 389 37.90 18.33 -61.65
C TRP A 389 37.79 17.23 -62.71
N GLU A 390 37.43 17.56 -63.95
CA GLU A 390 37.33 16.59 -65.04
C GLU A 390 38.66 15.86 -65.25
N LYS A 391 39.78 16.59 -65.22
CA LYS A 391 41.10 15.99 -65.41
C LYS A 391 41.53 15.07 -64.26
N LEU A 392 41.06 15.31 -63.03
CA LEU A 392 41.28 14.39 -61.91
C LEU A 392 40.41 13.12 -62.02
N ARG A 393 39.16 13.22 -62.51
CA ARG A 393 38.23 12.09 -62.69
C ARG A 393 38.74 11.10 -63.75
N ASP A 394 39.10 11.58 -64.95
CA ASP A 394 39.71 10.81 -66.05
C ASP A 394 40.90 9.94 -65.59
N LEU A 395 41.67 10.43 -64.64
CA LEU A 395 42.86 9.76 -64.12
C LEU A 395 42.58 8.73 -63.01
N THR A 396 41.32 8.57 -62.54
CA THR A 396 41.04 7.84 -61.28
C THR A 396 39.87 6.83 -61.32
N SER A 397 39.17 6.66 -62.45
CA SER A 397 38.05 5.71 -62.63
C SER A 397 38.44 4.22 -62.58
N PHE A 398 37.43 3.34 -62.46
CA PHE A 398 37.52 1.92 -62.82
C PHE A 398 36.70 1.63 -64.09
N LYS A 399 37.21 0.77 -64.98
CA LYS A 399 36.58 0.46 -66.27
C LYS A 399 36.74 -0.97 -66.75
N ASN A 400 36.06 -1.28 -67.85
CA ASN A 400 36.00 -2.63 -68.42
C ASN A 400 37.39 -3.16 -68.82
N GLY A 401 37.94 -4.02 -67.96
CA GLY A 401 39.27 -4.63 -68.07
C GLY A 401 40.02 -4.61 -66.75
N ASP A 402 39.73 -3.62 -65.89
CA ASP A 402 40.43 -3.38 -64.64
C ASP A 402 40.20 -4.49 -63.59
N ARG A 403 41.19 -4.63 -62.70
CA ARG A 403 41.15 -5.56 -61.57
C ARG A 403 41.60 -4.85 -60.30
N HIS A 404 40.71 -4.76 -59.31
CA HIS A 404 40.98 -4.10 -58.03
C HIS A 404 40.10 -4.72 -56.91
N PRO A 405 40.56 -4.76 -55.65
CA PRO A 405 39.73 -5.15 -54.52
C PRO A 405 38.41 -4.37 -54.43
N ASP A 406 38.46 -3.04 -54.57
CA ASP A 406 37.30 -2.14 -54.37
C ASP A 406 36.17 -2.38 -55.39
N ILE A 407 36.48 -2.97 -56.56
CA ILE A 407 35.46 -3.37 -57.55
C ILE A 407 34.51 -4.44 -56.97
N VAL A 408 34.95 -5.21 -55.97
CA VAL A 408 34.07 -6.11 -55.19
C VAL A 408 33.08 -5.32 -54.34
N GLN A 409 33.48 -4.17 -53.79
CA GLN A 409 32.61 -3.32 -52.97
C GLN A 409 31.65 -2.49 -53.81
N LEU A 410 32.10 -1.93 -54.94
CA LEU A 410 31.23 -1.32 -55.96
C LEU A 410 30.12 -2.28 -56.40
N LYS A 411 30.44 -3.55 -56.63
CA LYS A 411 29.43 -4.58 -56.93
C LYS A 411 28.45 -4.83 -55.79
N ARG A 412 28.89 -4.78 -54.53
CA ARG A 412 27.99 -4.92 -53.39
C ARG A 412 27.00 -3.76 -53.32
N TYR A 413 27.45 -2.52 -53.56
CA TYR A 413 26.56 -1.36 -53.60
C TYR A 413 25.56 -1.40 -54.77
N LEU A 414 26.00 -1.80 -55.97
CA LEU A 414 25.10 -2.06 -57.10
C LEU A 414 24.02 -3.10 -56.75
N ALA A 415 24.43 -4.24 -56.17
CA ALA A 415 23.49 -5.29 -55.75
C ALA A 415 22.54 -4.84 -54.62
N VAL A 416 23.00 -3.99 -53.70
CA VAL A 416 22.18 -3.36 -52.65
C VAL A 416 21.09 -2.47 -53.24
N LEU A 417 21.37 -1.78 -54.35
CA LEU A 417 20.39 -0.96 -55.07
C LEU A 417 19.58 -1.74 -56.12
N GLY A 418 19.73 -3.06 -56.20
CA GLY A 418 18.96 -3.95 -57.09
C GLY A 418 19.57 -4.18 -58.49
N TYR A 419 20.73 -3.58 -58.79
CA TYR A 419 21.44 -3.79 -60.06
C TYR A 419 22.10 -5.17 -60.10
N GLU A 420 21.67 -6.05 -61.01
CA GLU A 420 22.12 -7.44 -61.15
C GLU A 420 23.59 -7.60 -61.55
N VAL A 421 24.49 -7.47 -60.58
CA VAL A 421 25.86 -7.98 -60.64
C VAL A 421 25.98 -9.36 -59.98
N THR A 422 26.94 -10.16 -60.43
CA THR A 422 27.09 -11.58 -60.07
C THR A 422 27.14 -11.82 -58.56
N SER A 423 26.37 -12.80 -58.06
CA SER A 423 26.28 -13.23 -56.65
C SER A 423 27.58 -13.76 -56.01
N SER A 424 28.69 -13.77 -56.75
CA SER A 424 30.05 -13.99 -56.26
C SER A 424 30.97 -12.93 -56.87
N PRO A 425 30.95 -11.68 -56.36
CA PRO A 425 31.59 -10.54 -57.02
C PRO A 425 33.12 -10.68 -57.04
N THR A 426 33.67 -10.80 -58.25
CA THR A 426 35.13 -10.86 -58.47
C THR A 426 35.74 -9.46 -58.61
N GLN A 427 37.06 -9.36 -58.39
CA GLN A 427 37.83 -8.11 -58.55
C GLN A 427 37.88 -7.54 -59.98
N LEU A 428 37.51 -8.33 -61.00
CA LEU A 428 37.47 -7.88 -62.40
C LEU A 428 36.24 -7.01 -62.64
N TYR A 429 36.38 -5.83 -63.24
CA TYR A 429 35.25 -4.99 -63.63
C TYR A 429 34.35 -5.73 -64.63
N GLY A 430 34.80 -5.90 -65.88
CA GLY A 430 34.09 -6.65 -66.90
C GLY A 430 32.83 -5.97 -67.45
N SER A 431 32.27 -6.54 -68.52
CA SER A 431 31.16 -5.95 -69.27
C SER A 431 29.82 -5.89 -68.53
N ILE A 432 29.54 -6.84 -67.63
CA ILE A 432 28.30 -6.82 -66.82
C ILE A 432 28.32 -5.63 -65.86
N THR A 433 29.44 -5.40 -65.17
CA THR A 433 29.59 -4.25 -64.27
C THR A 433 29.57 -2.94 -65.03
N ALA A 434 30.19 -2.87 -66.22
CA ALA A 434 30.11 -1.69 -67.07
C ALA A 434 28.66 -1.35 -67.46
N ARG A 435 27.86 -2.35 -67.86
CA ARG A 435 26.42 -2.16 -68.13
C ARG A 435 25.66 -1.69 -66.88
N MET A 436 25.86 -2.36 -65.75
CA MET A 436 25.19 -2.00 -64.48
C MET A 436 25.56 -0.59 -64.01
N VAL A 437 26.79 -0.15 -64.25
CA VAL A 437 27.23 1.23 -63.98
C VAL A 437 26.65 2.22 -64.99
N SER A 438 26.48 1.85 -66.27
CA SER A 438 25.75 2.69 -67.23
C SER A 438 24.26 2.86 -66.84
N GLU A 439 23.60 1.77 -66.44
CA GLU A 439 22.19 1.77 -66.00
C GLU A 439 22.04 2.62 -64.72
N PHE A 440 22.92 2.44 -63.73
CA PHE A 440 23.00 3.32 -62.55
C PHE A 440 23.28 4.79 -62.91
N GLN A 441 24.17 5.06 -63.87
CA GLN A 441 24.45 6.44 -64.30
C GLN A 441 23.23 7.07 -64.98
N GLU A 442 22.45 6.30 -65.75
CA GLU A 442 21.23 6.78 -66.41
C GLU A 442 20.13 7.08 -65.38
N ASP A 443 19.86 6.16 -64.45
CA ASP A 443 18.83 6.32 -63.41
C ASP A 443 19.11 7.51 -62.45
N TYR A 444 20.38 7.81 -62.18
CA TYR A 444 20.81 8.92 -61.30
C TYR A 444 21.27 10.18 -62.04
N GLY A 445 21.02 10.29 -63.36
CA GLY A 445 21.29 11.50 -64.15
C GLY A 445 22.79 11.86 -64.29
N LEU A 446 23.67 10.89 -64.08
CA LEU A 446 25.12 11.04 -64.21
C LEU A 446 25.58 10.86 -65.67
N PRO A 447 26.82 11.28 -66.02
CA PRO A 447 27.39 11.00 -67.34
C PRO A 447 27.49 9.49 -67.61
N VAL A 448 26.61 8.99 -68.48
CA VAL A 448 26.53 7.56 -68.85
C VAL A 448 27.77 7.15 -69.65
N THR A 449 28.76 6.62 -68.94
CA THR A 449 30.07 6.22 -69.47
C THR A 449 30.31 4.72 -69.33
N GLY A 450 29.68 4.07 -68.35
CA GLY A 450 30.02 2.70 -67.95
C GLY A 450 31.41 2.58 -67.31
N GLU A 451 32.07 3.71 -67.01
CA GLU A 451 33.24 3.77 -66.12
C GLU A 451 32.78 4.25 -64.74
N ALA A 452 33.24 3.59 -63.68
CA ALA A 452 33.01 4.03 -62.32
C ALA A 452 34.08 5.07 -61.96
N ASP A 453 33.84 6.33 -62.33
CA ASP A 453 34.59 7.47 -61.84
C ASP A 453 34.28 7.74 -60.35
N LEU A 454 34.98 8.68 -59.72
CA LEU A 454 34.79 8.96 -58.30
C LEU A 454 33.48 9.68 -57.98
N LEU A 455 32.83 10.39 -58.92
CA LEU A 455 31.47 10.88 -58.73
C LEU A 455 30.47 9.72 -58.70
N THR A 456 30.58 8.81 -59.67
CA THR A 456 29.77 7.59 -59.74
C THR A 456 29.95 6.73 -58.49
N ILE A 457 31.18 6.54 -58.01
CA ILE A 457 31.46 5.80 -56.77
C ILE A 457 30.89 6.51 -55.54
N ALA A 458 30.95 7.84 -55.47
CA ALA A 458 30.41 8.60 -54.34
C ALA A 458 28.89 8.46 -54.26
N VAL A 459 28.16 8.78 -55.33
CA VAL A 459 26.68 8.67 -55.38
C VAL A 459 26.25 7.22 -55.13
N LEU A 460 26.93 6.23 -55.72
CA LEU A 460 26.65 4.81 -55.50
C LEU A 460 26.87 4.37 -54.04
N THR A 461 27.84 4.98 -53.33
CA THR A 461 28.11 4.67 -51.92
C THR A 461 27.08 5.32 -51.01
N ASP A 462 26.76 6.59 -51.25
CA ASP A 462 25.75 7.34 -50.50
C ASP A 462 24.38 6.66 -50.60
N GLU A 463 23.90 6.44 -51.84
CA GLU A 463 22.65 5.73 -52.12
C GLU A 463 22.58 4.33 -51.50
N ALA A 464 23.65 3.54 -51.60
CA ALA A 464 23.65 2.19 -51.04
C ALA A 464 23.72 2.15 -49.50
N THR A 465 24.21 3.22 -48.84
CA THR A 465 24.39 3.27 -47.38
C THR A 465 23.35 4.13 -46.64
N GLY A 466 22.67 5.04 -47.33
CA GLY A 466 21.65 5.95 -46.81
C GLY A 466 20.33 5.29 -46.38
N PRO A 467 19.24 6.08 -46.26
CA PRO A 467 17.93 5.61 -45.81
C PRO A 467 17.36 4.46 -46.63
N LEU A 468 16.64 3.54 -45.98
CA LEU A 468 16.00 2.43 -46.68
C LEU A 468 14.78 2.91 -47.48
N LYS A 469 14.76 2.59 -48.78
CA LYS A 469 13.67 2.87 -49.71
C LYS A 469 13.35 1.67 -50.62
N ASN A 470 12.21 1.75 -51.30
CA ASN A 470 11.74 0.69 -52.21
C ASN A 470 12.76 0.38 -53.33
N GLY A 471 12.99 -0.91 -53.57
CA GLY A 471 13.99 -1.43 -54.51
C GLY A 471 15.23 -2.03 -53.83
N MET A 472 15.56 -1.63 -52.60
CA MET A 472 16.81 -2.02 -51.94
C MET A 472 16.86 -3.48 -51.46
N TYR A 473 18.08 -4.03 -51.38
CA TYR A 473 18.40 -5.37 -50.85
C TYR A 473 19.42 -5.25 -49.71
N ARG A 474 18.97 -5.09 -48.46
CA ARG A 474 19.83 -4.93 -47.26
C ARG A 474 19.32 -5.73 -46.06
N ASP A 475 20.22 -6.15 -45.17
CA ASP A 475 19.86 -6.98 -44.00
C ASP A 475 19.02 -6.25 -42.94
N ASP A 476 19.19 -4.94 -42.78
CA ASP A 476 18.37 -4.06 -41.94
C ASP A 476 16.92 -3.95 -42.44
N ALA A 477 16.69 -4.04 -43.75
CA ALA A 477 15.35 -4.14 -44.32
C ALA A 477 14.60 -5.42 -43.90
N ARG A 478 15.28 -6.44 -43.34
CA ARG A 478 14.64 -7.58 -42.66
C ARG A 478 14.13 -7.17 -41.27
N THR A 479 14.98 -6.49 -40.50
CA THR A 479 14.66 -5.99 -39.14
C THR A 479 13.50 -5.00 -39.17
N LEU A 480 13.48 -4.12 -40.18
CA LEU A 480 12.38 -3.20 -40.48
C LEU A 480 11.02 -3.89 -40.49
N LYS A 481 10.87 -4.97 -41.29
CA LYS A 481 9.61 -5.72 -41.42
C LYS A 481 9.18 -6.36 -40.10
N ILE A 482 10.13 -6.93 -39.37
CA ILE A 482 9.89 -7.54 -38.06
C ILE A 482 9.41 -6.49 -37.04
N ASN A 483 9.98 -5.28 -37.06
CA ASN A 483 9.57 -4.23 -36.14
C ASN A 483 8.21 -3.62 -36.55
N LEU A 484 7.93 -3.42 -37.84
CA LEU A 484 6.60 -3.02 -38.34
C LEU A 484 5.52 -4.01 -37.89
N GLU A 485 5.77 -5.32 -37.99
CA GLU A 485 4.81 -6.34 -37.56
C GLU A 485 4.57 -6.35 -36.05
N LYS A 486 5.57 -6.02 -35.22
CA LYS A 486 5.40 -5.86 -33.76
C LYS A 486 4.53 -4.66 -33.37
N VAL A 487 4.48 -3.61 -34.20
CA VAL A 487 3.64 -2.42 -33.97
C VAL A 487 2.35 -2.44 -34.81
N GLY A 488 1.96 -3.59 -35.35
CA GLY A 488 0.67 -3.83 -36.02
C GLY A 488 0.68 -3.76 -37.56
N PHE A 489 1.75 -3.24 -38.17
CA PHE A 489 1.85 -3.01 -39.61
C PHE A 489 2.35 -4.27 -40.33
N LYS A 490 1.39 -5.10 -40.78
CA LYS A 490 1.65 -6.43 -41.36
C LYS A 490 2.31 -6.34 -42.74
N VAL A 491 3.45 -7.03 -42.96
CA VAL A 491 4.26 -6.89 -44.19
C VAL A 491 4.46 -8.20 -44.94
N SER A 492 4.99 -9.24 -44.28
CA SER A 492 5.26 -10.55 -44.86
C SER A 492 5.66 -11.58 -43.80
N ASN A 493 4.90 -12.68 -43.74
CA ASN A 493 5.19 -13.89 -42.94
C ASN A 493 6.61 -14.47 -43.14
N THR A 494 7.32 -14.08 -44.21
CA THR A 494 8.74 -14.38 -44.43
C THR A 494 9.52 -13.10 -44.72
N PRO A 495 10.12 -12.44 -43.70
CA PRO A 495 10.95 -11.26 -43.88
C PRO A 495 12.23 -11.55 -44.69
N THR A 496 12.31 -10.97 -45.89
CA THR A 496 13.51 -10.99 -46.75
C THR A 496 14.31 -9.70 -46.62
N ILE A 497 15.53 -9.67 -47.18
CA ILE A 497 16.36 -8.46 -47.29
C ILE A 497 15.84 -7.45 -48.33
N TYR A 498 14.85 -7.84 -49.15
CA TYR A 498 14.30 -6.97 -50.19
C TYR A 498 13.26 -6.00 -49.61
N PHE A 499 13.44 -4.71 -49.81
CA PHE A 499 12.44 -3.67 -49.55
C PHE A 499 11.58 -3.53 -50.81
N GLY A 500 10.44 -4.22 -50.82
CA GLY A 500 9.49 -4.19 -51.95
C GLY A 500 8.28 -3.28 -51.70
N PRO A 501 7.35 -3.19 -52.68
CA PRO A 501 6.20 -2.28 -52.59
C PRO A 501 5.29 -2.49 -51.37
N SER A 502 5.13 -3.73 -50.88
CA SER A 502 4.38 -3.99 -49.63
C SER A 502 5.11 -3.49 -48.38
N THR A 503 6.44 -3.43 -48.40
CA THR A 503 7.24 -2.82 -47.32
C THR A 503 7.11 -1.30 -47.37
N HIS A 504 7.13 -0.71 -48.57
CA HIS A 504 6.86 0.71 -48.75
C HIS A 504 5.47 1.09 -48.24
N GLN A 505 4.42 0.34 -48.60
CA GLN A 505 3.05 0.59 -48.12
C GLN A 505 2.93 0.49 -46.60
N ALA A 506 3.62 -0.47 -45.96
CA ALA A 506 3.63 -0.58 -44.50
C ALA A 506 4.42 0.56 -43.81
N VAL A 507 5.50 1.06 -44.43
CA VAL A 507 6.23 2.24 -43.94
C VAL A 507 5.39 3.52 -44.09
N VAL A 508 4.73 3.73 -45.23
CA VAL A 508 3.78 4.84 -45.46
C VAL A 508 2.66 4.81 -44.42
N ALA A 509 1.99 3.68 -44.23
CA ALA A 509 0.90 3.57 -43.25
C ALA A 509 1.39 3.81 -41.81
N PHE A 510 2.61 3.38 -41.46
CA PHE A 510 3.23 3.70 -40.17
C PHE A 510 3.51 5.20 -40.04
N GLN A 511 4.06 5.83 -41.07
CA GLN A 511 4.32 7.28 -41.09
C GLN A 511 3.02 8.08 -40.92
N GLU A 512 1.98 7.77 -41.70
CA GLU A 512 0.64 8.38 -41.60
C GLU A 512 0.06 8.22 -40.17
N THR A 513 0.14 7.02 -39.59
CA THR A 513 -0.45 6.71 -38.27
C THR A 513 0.22 7.46 -37.11
N TYR A 514 1.51 7.81 -37.25
CA TYR A 514 2.29 8.50 -36.21
C TYR A 514 2.69 9.93 -36.59
N GLY A 515 2.06 10.52 -37.62
CA GLY A 515 2.25 11.94 -37.99
C GLY A 515 3.60 12.29 -38.60
N LEU A 516 4.29 11.31 -39.20
CA LEU A 516 5.55 11.51 -39.93
C LEU A 516 5.27 11.78 -41.42
N THR A 517 6.24 12.37 -42.12
CA THR A 517 6.22 12.49 -43.59
C THR A 517 6.01 11.12 -44.24
N ALA A 518 4.89 10.95 -44.95
CA ALA A 518 4.45 9.67 -45.51
C ALA A 518 5.11 9.33 -46.87
N ASP A 519 6.45 9.38 -46.93
CA ASP A 519 7.24 9.21 -48.15
C ASP A 519 7.65 7.76 -48.47
N GLY A 520 7.43 6.82 -47.54
CA GLY A 520 7.87 5.43 -47.66
C GLY A 520 9.38 5.21 -47.46
N ILE A 521 10.11 6.23 -47.00
CA ILE A 521 11.56 6.22 -46.77
C ILE A 521 11.84 6.11 -45.27
N VAL A 522 12.64 5.13 -44.88
CA VAL A 522 13.03 4.93 -43.48
C VAL A 522 14.26 5.78 -43.16
N GLY A 523 14.02 7.09 -43.04
CA GLY A 523 14.97 8.05 -42.47
C GLY A 523 15.14 7.90 -40.96
N HIS A 524 15.99 8.73 -40.35
CA HIS A 524 16.35 8.62 -38.92
C HIS A 524 15.15 8.71 -37.96
N GLN A 525 14.19 9.60 -38.24
CA GLN A 525 12.95 9.74 -37.44
C GLN A 525 12.09 8.46 -37.52
N THR A 526 11.78 8.00 -38.74
CA THR A 526 11.03 6.76 -38.98
C THR A 526 11.70 5.55 -38.33
N ALA A 527 13.03 5.43 -38.44
CA ALA A 527 13.80 4.34 -37.85
C ALA A 527 13.75 4.37 -36.32
N SER A 528 14.00 5.53 -35.70
CA SER A 528 14.07 5.68 -34.25
C SER A 528 12.72 5.42 -33.58
N LEU A 529 11.64 6.05 -34.05
CA LEU A 529 10.30 5.86 -33.51
C LEU A 529 9.82 4.40 -33.66
N LEU A 530 10.05 3.78 -34.83
CA LEU A 530 9.69 2.38 -35.05
C LEU A 530 10.46 1.44 -34.11
N ASN A 531 11.75 1.68 -33.91
CA ASN A 531 12.58 0.87 -33.01
C ASN A 531 12.19 1.05 -31.54
N GLU A 532 11.79 2.27 -31.13
CA GLU A 532 11.28 2.55 -29.79
C GLU A 532 9.95 1.80 -29.54
N LEU A 533 8.95 2.00 -30.38
CA LEU A 533 7.62 1.38 -30.24
C LEU A 533 7.72 -0.15 -30.30
N ALA A 534 8.54 -0.70 -31.20
CA ALA A 534 8.78 -2.14 -31.28
C ALA A 534 9.55 -2.72 -30.07
N ARG A 535 10.16 -1.88 -29.21
CA ARG A 535 10.92 -2.29 -28.01
C ARG A 535 10.00 -2.50 -26.80
N GLY A 536 9.17 -3.54 -26.89
CA GLY A 536 8.28 -3.96 -25.79
C GLY A 536 6.79 -3.92 -26.12
N SER A 537 6.42 -3.61 -27.36
CA SER A 537 5.06 -3.84 -27.87
C SER A 537 4.59 -5.28 -27.64
N LEU A 538 3.33 -5.44 -27.26
CA LEU A 538 2.66 -6.73 -27.17
C LEU A 538 1.71 -6.89 -28.36
N TYR A 539 1.88 -7.97 -29.13
CA TYR A 539 1.27 -8.11 -30.47
C TYR A 539 0.84 -9.55 -30.75
N VAL A 540 -0.04 -9.73 -31.73
CA VAL A 540 -0.65 -11.04 -32.04
C VAL A 540 0.39 -12.13 -32.33
N GLY A 541 0.24 -13.27 -31.64
CA GLY A 541 1.16 -14.40 -31.69
C GLY A 541 2.26 -14.40 -30.61
N LEU A 542 2.52 -13.26 -29.94
CA LEU A 542 3.48 -13.18 -28.83
C LEU A 542 3.05 -14.06 -27.64
N ARG A 543 4.03 -14.65 -26.96
CA ARG A 543 3.85 -15.34 -25.67
C ARG A 543 4.76 -14.72 -24.62
N ASP A 544 4.18 -13.92 -23.72
CA ASP A 544 4.90 -13.18 -22.68
C ASP A 544 4.03 -13.05 -21.41
N SER A 545 4.61 -12.91 -20.23
CA SER A 545 3.87 -12.73 -18.97
C SER A 545 3.12 -11.39 -18.92
N LYS A 546 3.63 -10.34 -19.56
CA LYS A 546 2.96 -9.02 -19.64
C LYS A 546 1.63 -9.05 -20.39
N VAL A 547 1.41 -10.06 -21.24
CA VAL A 547 0.11 -10.30 -21.90
C VAL A 547 -0.97 -10.69 -20.87
N ILE A 548 -0.58 -11.24 -19.71
CA ILE A 548 -1.49 -11.55 -18.61
C ILE A 548 -1.89 -10.25 -17.89
N GLU A 549 -0.91 -9.40 -17.53
CA GLU A 549 -1.15 -8.06 -16.94
C GLU A 549 -2.04 -7.20 -17.85
N LEU A 550 -1.75 -7.14 -19.15
CA LEU A 550 -2.56 -6.43 -20.15
C LEU A 550 -4.02 -6.93 -20.18
N LYS A 551 -4.25 -8.24 -20.12
CA LYS A 551 -5.61 -8.80 -20.06
C LYS A 551 -6.31 -8.48 -18.74
N GLN A 552 -5.60 -8.49 -17.62
CA GLN A 552 -6.16 -8.13 -16.33
C GLN A 552 -6.59 -6.65 -16.31
N HIS A 553 -5.79 -5.73 -16.87
CA HIS A 553 -6.19 -4.33 -17.04
C HIS A 553 -7.38 -4.13 -18.00
N LEU A 554 -7.43 -4.87 -19.12
CA LEU A 554 -8.58 -4.85 -20.03
C LEU A 554 -9.87 -5.34 -19.33
N ALA A 555 -9.81 -6.44 -18.58
CA ALA A 555 -10.95 -6.94 -17.80
C ALA A 555 -11.41 -5.95 -16.73
N ILE A 556 -10.46 -5.30 -16.03
CA ILE A 556 -10.73 -4.25 -15.04
C ILE A 556 -11.51 -3.07 -15.65
N LEU A 557 -11.26 -2.74 -16.92
CA LEU A 557 -11.97 -1.69 -17.67
C LEU A 557 -13.22 -2.19 -18.41
N GLY A 558 -13.59 -3.47 -18.27
CA GLY A 558 -14.80 -4.06 -18.85
C GLY A 558 -14.66 -4.64 -20.26
N TYR A 559 -13.46 -4.65 -20.85
CA TYR A 559 -13.23 -5.25 -22.17
C TYR A 559 -13.23 -6.79 -22.09
N GLY A 560 -13.94 -7.44 -23.02
CA GLY A 560 -14.22 -8.88 -23.01
C GLY A 560 -13.01 -9.79 -23.28
N VAL A 561 -12.28 -10.14 -22.22
CA VAL A 561 -11.20 -11.15 -22.24
C VAL A 561 -11.53 -12.34 -21.32
N SER A 562 -10.74 -13.42 -21.42
CA SER A 562 -10.91 -14.63 -20.60
C SER A 562 -10.60 -14.38 -19.12
N ASP A 563 -11.49 -14.82 -18.23
CA ASP A 563 -11.29 -14.92 -16.77
C ASP A 563 -10.03 -15.71 -16.38
N THR A 564 -9.56 -16.57 -17.29
CA THR A 564 -8.27 -17.26 -17.20
C THR A 564 -7.31 -16.72 -18.28
N PRO A 565 -6.62 -15.59 -18.02
CA PRO A 565 -5.74 -14.95 -19.00
C PRO A 565 -4.45 -15.74 -19.21
N THR A 566 -4.28 -16.29 -20.41
CA THR A 566 -3.03 -16.96 -20.84
C THR A 566 -1.98 -15.96 -21.33
N SER A 567 -0.71 -16.35 -21.36
CA SER A 567 0.40 -15.53 -21.89
C SER A 567 0.37 -15.31 -23.42
N LEU A 568 -0.50 -15.99 -24.16
CA LEU A 568 -0.62 -15.83 -25.62
C LEU A 568 -1.47 -14.61 -25.99
N TYR A 569 -0.93 -13.68 -26.76
CA TYR A 569 -1.69 -12.58 -27.35
C TYR A 569 -2.43 -13.11 -28.59
N GLY A 570 -3.75 -13.29 -28.47
CA GLY A 570 -4.59 -13.85 -29.52
C GLY A 570 -5.42 -12.79 -30.25
N SER A 571 -6.18 -13.20 -31.26
CA SER A 571 -7.06 -12.29 -32.03
C SER A 571 -8.12 -11.60 -31.19
N ILE A 572 -8.64 -12.23 -30.13
CA ILE A 572 -9.53 -11.58 -29.15
C ILE A 572 -8.78 -10.44 -28.43
N THR A 573 -7.52 -10.64 -28.06
CA THR A 573 -6.70 -9.60 -27.41
C THR A 573 -6.37 -8.47 -28.37
N GLU A 574 -6.04 -8.78 -29.63
CA GLU A 574 -5.88 -7.82 -30.73
C GLU A 574 -7.16 -6.98 -30.93
N SER A 575 -8.33 -7.60 -30.92
CA SER A 575 -9.62 -6.89 -31.01
C SER A 575 -9.90 -5.99 -29.80
N MET A 576 -9.75 -6.49 -28.57
CA MET A 576 -9.99 -5.70 -27.34
C MET A 576 -8.99 -4.54 -27.19
N VAL A 577 -7.74 -4.72 -27.62
CA VAL A 577 -6.76 -3.62 -27.67
C VAL A 577 -7.11 -2.62 -28.77
N SER A 578 -7.62 -3.05 -29.93
CA SER A 578 -8.10 -2.15 -30.98
C SER A 578 -9.34 -1.34 -30.57
N GLU A 579 -10.19 -1.92 -29.73
CA GLU A 579 -11.37 -1.26 -29.15
C GLU A 579 -10.93 -0.22 -28.10
N PHE A 580 -10.11 -0.64 -27.13
CA PHE A 580 -9.47 0.27 -26.17
C PHE A 580 -8.69 1.42 -26.84
N GLN A 581 -7.94 1.14 -27.91
CA GLN A 581 -7.22 2.19 -28.65
C GLN A 581 -8.17 3.22 -29.26
N ARG A 582 -9.34 2.80 -29.77
CA ARG A 582 -10.36 3.72 -30.28
C ARG A 582 -10.97 4.56 -29.16
N ASP A 583 -11.36 3.92 -28.06
CA ASP A 583 -12.08 4.58 -26.96
C ASP A 583 -11.24 5.63 -26.22
N PHE A 584 -9.90 5.53 -26.31
CA PHE A 584 -8.94 6.46 -25.71
C PHE A 584 -8.15 7.30 -26.74
N ASN A 585 -8.64 7.43 -27.98
CA ASN A 585 -8.02 8.23 -29.05
C ASN A 585 -6.51 7.93 -29.26
N LEU A 586 -6.17 6.65 -29.34
CA LEU A 586 -4.84 6.13 -29.64
C LEU A 586 -4.77 5.56 -31.07
N PRO A 587 -3.57 5.46 -31.67
CA PRO A 587 -3.34 4.69 -32.88
C PRO A 587 -3.95 3.27 -32.81
N VAL A 588 -4.92 2.98 -33.67
CA VAL A 588 -5.67 1.70 -33.68
C VAL A 588 -4.88 0.63 -34.45
N THR A 589 -3.78 0.17 -33.86
CA THR A 589 -2.86 -0.81 -34.47
C THR A 589 -3.18 -2.26 -34.10
N GLY A 590 -3.95 -2.49 -33.03
CA GLY A 590 -4.20 -3.81 -32.44
C GLY A 590 -2.99 -4.43 -31.73
N ALA A 591 -1.85 -3.73 -31.73
CA ALA A 591 -0.66 -4.04 -30.95
C ALA A 591 -0.55 -3.02 -29.79
N ALA A 592 -0.39 -3.51 -28.57
CA ALA A 592 -0.23 -2.65 -27.41
C ALA A 592 1.22 -2.17 -27.31
N ASP A 593 1.51 -1.01 -27.92
CA ASP A 593 2.77 -0.29 -27.79
C ASP A 593 2.98 0.31 -26.39
N SER A 594 4.09 1.02 -26.17
CA SER A 594 4.42 1.66 -24.89
C SER A 594 3.34 2.65 -24.43
N ARG A 595 2.80 3.47 -25.36
CA ARG A 595 1.72 4.42 -25.11
C ARG A 595 0.42 3.71 -24.72
N THR A 596 0.04 2.68 -25.47
CA THR A 596 -1.16 1.87 -25.21
C THR A 596 -1.07 1.15 -23.88
N GLN A 597 0.06 0.49 -23.58
CA GLN A 597 0.31 -0.17 -22.29
C GLN A 597 0.24 0.83 -21.11
N LYS A 598 0.81 2.03 -21.28
CA LYS A 598 0.77 3.08 -20.25
C LYS A 598 -0.67 3.53 -19.97
N VAL A 599 -1.41 3.99 -21.00
CA VAL A 599 -2.79 4.48 -20.81
C VAL A 599 -3.70 3.39 -20.26
N LEU A 600 -3.52 2.13 -20.70
CA LEU A 600 -4.27 0.98 -20.18
C LEU A 600 -4.01 0.75 -18.69
N LYS A 601 -2.75 0.82 -18.26
CA LYS A 601 -2.37 0.70 -16.85
C LYS A 601 -2.90 1.88 -16.03
N ASP A 602 -2.60 3.12 -16.44
CA ASP A 602 -3.00 4.36 -15.76
C ASP A 602 -4.52 4.42 -15.55
N ARG A 603 -5.32 3.94 -16.53
CA ARG A 603 -6.78 3.84 -16.42
C ARG A 603 -7.23 2.69 -15.50
N ALA A 604 -6.60 1.52 -15.58
CA ALA A 604 -6.99 0.36 -14.77
C ALA A 604 -6.64 0.52 -13.28
N THR A 605 -5.51 1.16 -12.94
CA THR A 605 -5.08 1.40 -11.56
C THR A 605 -5.67 2.67 -10.94
N GLY A 606 -6.15 3.60 -11.78
CA GLY A 606 -6.67 4.91 -11.36
C GLY A 606 -7.95 4.90 -10.50
N PRO A 607 -8.55 6.09 -10.27
CA PRO A 607 -9.77 6.26 -9.47
C PRO A 607 -10.94 5.41 -9.95
N LEU A 608 -11.75 4.91 -9.02
CA LEU A 608 -12.93 4.10 -9.34
C LEU A 608 -14.00 4.94 -10.05
N GLN A 609 -14.48 4.46 -11.19
CA GLN A 609 -15.50 5.11 -12.02
C GLN A 609 -16.41 4.08 -12.71
N GLU A 610 -17.48 4.55 -13.34
CA GLU A 610 -18.43 3.68 -14.06
C GLU A 610 -17.74 2.86 -15.17
N GLY A 611 -18.21 1.62 -15.34
CA GLY A 611 -17.68 0.63 -16.27
C GLY A 611 -16.67 -0.35 -15.64
N MET A 612 -16.02 0.02 -14.54
CA MET A 612 -14.94 -0.77 -13.95
C MET A 612 -15.40 -2.06 -13.25
N TYR A 613 -14.54 -3.08 -13.27
CA TYR A 613 -14.65 -4.33 -12.51
C TYR A 613 -13.44 -4.48 -11.57
N ARG A 614 -13.57 -4.04 -10.31
CA ARG A 614 -12.50 -4.12 -9.30
C ARG A 614 -13.06 -4.42 -7.91
N ASP A 615 -12.37 -5.22 -7.11
CA ASP A 615 -12.92 -5.73 -5.85
C ASP A 615 -13.12 -4.64 -4.78
N ASP A 616 -12.37 -3.54 -4.85
CA ASP A 616 -12.56 -2.33 -4.04
C ASP A 616 -13.86 -1.56 -4.37
N VAL A 617 -14.52 -1.84 -5.50
CA VAL A 617 -15.91 -1.39 -5.75
C VAL A 617 -16.89 -1.99 -4.74
N VAL A 618 -16.62 -3.18 -4.19
CA VAL A 618 -17.43 -3.74 -3.10
C VAL A 618 -17.26 -2.90 -1.83
N THR A 619 -16.03 -2.48 -1.53
CA THR A 619 -15.72 -1.56 -0.42
C THR A 619 -16.39 -0.20 -0.59
N LEU A 620 -16.35 0.37 -1.81
CA LEU A 620 -17.07 1.60 -2.17
C LEU A 620 -18.58 1.49 -1.90
N LYS A 621 -19.22 0.40 -2.36
CA LYS A 621 -20.66 0.16 -2.14
C LYS A 621 -21.02 0.07 -0.65
N ILE A 622 -20.15 -0.53 0.15
CA ILE A 622 -20.28 -0.57 1.61
C ILE A 622 -20.16 0.83 2.20
N MET A 623 -19.12 1.59 1.85
CA MET A 623 -18.93 2.97 2.36
C MET A 623 -20.10 3.89 2.01
N LEU A 624 -20.69 3.75 0.81
CA LEU A 624 -21.88 4.49 0.39
C LEU A 624 -23.11 4.14 1.24
N ASP A 625 -23.42 2.86 1.50
CA ASP A 625 -24.51 2.48 2.41
C ASP A 625 -24.24 2.92 3.87
N GLN A 626 -22.97 2.93 4.32
CA GLN A 626 -22.58 3.48 5.63
C GLN A 626 -22.75 5.00 5.74
N ALA A 627 -22.58 5.73 4.63
CA ALA A 627 -22.90 7.16 4.53
C ALA A 627 -24.41 7.44 4.32
N GLY A 628 -25.21 6.41 4.00
CA GLY A 628 -26.67 6.46 3.81
C GLY A 628 -27.14 6.34 2.35
N PHE A 629 -26.22 6.29 1.39
CA PHE A 629 -26.47 6.32 -0.06
C PHE A 629 -26.60 4.90 -0.62
N LYS A 630 -27.75 4.28 -0.38
CA LYS A 630 -28.01 2.85 -0.63
C LYS A 630 -27.77 2.40 -2.07
N VAL A 631 -26.69 1.66 -2.30
CA VAL A 631 -26.44 0.93 -3.55
C VAL A 631 -27.17 -0.42 -3.53
N SER A 632 -27.32 -1.09 -4.68
CA SER A 632 -28.05 -2.35 -4.77
C SER A 632 -27.40 -3.50 -3.98
N ASN A 633 -28.22 -4.46 -3.52
CA ASN A 633 -27.80 -5.59 -2.66
C ASN A 633 -26.86 -6.64 -3.34
N SER A 634 -26.25 -6.32 -4.48
CA SER A 634 -25.35 -7.25 -5.19
C SER A 634 -23.88 -7.01 -4.79
N ASN A 635 -23.23 -8.05 -4.26
CA ASN A 635 -21.80 -8.05 -3.92
C ASN A 635 -20.89 -8.11 -5.17
N THR A 636 -21.28 -7.45 -6.26
CA THR A 636 -20.53 -7.40 -7.51
C THR A 636 -19.36 -6.43 -7.39
N ASN A 637 -18.24 -6.76 -8.01
CA ASN A 637 -17.10 -5.86 -8.21
C ASN A 637 -17.31 -4.88 -9.39
N PHE A 638 -18.45 -4.95 -10.08
CA PHE A 638 -18.83 -4.03 -11.16
C PHE A 638 -19.34 -2.67 -10.65
N PHE A 639 -18.76 -1.58 -11.16
CA PHE A 639 -19.20 -0.20 -10.96
C PHE A 639 -20.17 0.20 -12.08
N GLY A 640 -21.46 -0.13 -11.91
CA GLY A 640 -22.52 0.33 -12.80
C GLY A 640 -23.27 1.56 -12.27
N SER A 641 -24.02 2.22 -13.16
CA SER A 641 -24.82 3.45 -12.99
C SER A 641 -25.47 3.69 -11.62
N ILE A 642 -26.06 2.68 -10.98
CA ILE A 642 -26.65 2.81 -9.63
C ILE A 642 -25.59 3.26 -8.60
N THR A 643 -24.36 2.73 -8.71
CA THR A 643 -23.21 3.14 -7.90
C THR A 643 -22.83 4.58 -8.20
N THR A 644 -22.79 4.96 -9.48
CA THR A 644 -22.50 6.32 -9.95
C THR A 644 -23.53 7.34 -9.43
N SER A 645 -24.82 7.04 -9.51
CA SER A 645 -25.89 7.90 -8.99
C SER A 645 -25.75 8.10 -7.49
N ARG A 646 -25.54 7.02 -6.71
CA ARG A 646 -25.32 7.11 -5.26
C ARG A 646 -24.03 7.85 -4.89
N LEU A 647 -22.99 7.72 -5.70
CA LEU A 647 -21.74 8.46 -5.50
C LEU A 647 -21.92 9.95 -5.78
N LYS A 648 -22.66 10.34 -6.84
CA LYS A 648 -22.98 11.75 -7.12
C LYS A 648 -23.89 12.36 -6.05
N GLU A 649 -24.88 11.62 -5.55
CA GLU A 649 -25.69 12.02 -4.39
C GLU A 649 -24.82 12.23 -3.13
N PHE A 650 -23.86 11.33 -2.87
CA PHE A 650 -22.90 11.48 -1.78
C PHE A 650 -21.98 12.69 -1.97
N GLN A 651 -21.42 12.88 -3.17
CA GLN A 651 -20.57 14.03 -3.49
C GLN A 651 -21.33 15.35 -3.32
N ALA A 652 -22.59 15.43 -3.76
CA ALA A 652 -23.44 16.59 -3.52
C ALA A 652 -23.66 16.87 -2.02
N PHE A 653 -23.94 15.84 -1.23
CA PHE A 653 -24.08 15.94 0.24
C PHE A 653 -22.76 16.35 0.94
N ALA A 654 -21.63 15.87 0.44
CA ALA A 654 -20.29 16.21 0.90
C ALA A 654 -19.81 17.61 0.45
N ASN A 655 -20.57 18.32 -0.38
CA ASN A 655 -20.16 19.56 -1.05
C ASN A 655 -18.87 19.37 -1.90
N LEU A 656 -18.79 18.25 -2.60
CA LEU A 656 -17.76 17.88 -3.57
C LEU A 656 -18.32 17.94 -5.01
N SER A 657 -17.41 18.00 -6.00
CA SER A 657 -17.77 17.91 -7.42
C SER A 657 -18.46 16.57 -7.73
N GLN A 658 -19.60 16.61 -8.40
CA GLN A 658 -20.44 15.43 -8.71
C GLN A 658 -19.92 14.64 -9.92
N THR A 659 -18.64 14.29 -9.90
CA THR A 659 -17.95 13.58 -10.98
C THR A 659 -18.54 12.18 -11.20
N GLY A 660 -18.95 11.49 -10.13
CA GLY A 660 -19.21 10.06 -10.16
C GLY A 660 -17.93 9.21 -10.18
N ILE A 661 -16.78 9.83 -9.87
CA ILE A 661 -15.46 9.22 -9.78
C ILE A 661 -15.00 9.27 -8.32
N VAL A 662 -14.45 8.18 -7.79
CA VAL A 662 -13.90 8.12 -6.43
C VAL A 662 -12.48 8.68 -6.42
N ASP A 663 -12.38 10.00 -6.55
CA ASP A 663 -11.14 10.73 -6.31
C ASP A 663 -10.72 10.68 -4.82
N ALA A 664 -9.51 11.16 -4.52
CA ALA A 664 -8.94 11.11 -3.17
C ALA A 664 -9.77 11.90 -2.13
N ALA A 665 -10.42 12.99 -2.53
CA ALA A 665 -11.28 13.77 -1.64
C ALA A 665 -12.59 13.02 -1.32
N THR A 666 -13.21 12.44 -2.34
CA THR A 666 -14.40 11.60 -2.24
C THR A 666 -14.14 10.37 -1.37
N LEU A 667 -12.99 9.72 -1.54
CA LEU A 667 -12.57 8.58 -0.71
C LEU A 667 -12.31 9.00 0.75
N ALA A 668 -11.60 10.10 0.99
CA ALA A 668 -11.32 10.60 2.33
C ALA A 668 -12.60 11.01 3.09
N GLU A 669 -13.61 11.55 2.39
CA GLU A 669 -14.92 11.83 2.99
C GLU A 669 -15.68 10.54 3.32
N LEU A 670 -15.73 9.57 2.41
CA LEU A 670 -16.35 8.25 2.62
C LEU A 670 -15.75 7.52 3.83
N GLN A 671 -14.43 7.59 4.01
CA GLN A 671 -13.72 6.98 5.14
C GLN A 671 -14.15 7.53 6.51
N LYS A 672 -14.72 8.73 6.61
CA LYS A 672 -15.27 9.25 7.88
C LYS A 672 -16.50 8.47 8.35
N TYR A 673 -17.19 7.78 7.44
CA TYR A 673 -18.39 6.97 7.72
C TYR A 673 -18.06 5.49 7.90
N SER A 674 -16.92 5.01 7.37
CA SER A 674 -16.57 3.58 7.35
C SER A 674 -16.38 2.95 8.74
N THR A 675 -16.02 3.74 9.74
CA THR A 675 -15.84 3.28 11.13
C THR A 675 -17.15 3.00 11.87
N ARG A 676 -18.31 3.38 11.31
CA ARG A 676 -19.62 3.18 11.94
C ARG A 676 -20.12 1.75 11.76
N LEU A 677 -20.22 1.02 12.87
CA LEU A 677 -20.77 -0.33 12.91
C LEU A 677 -22.25 -0.31 13.30
N PHE A 678 -23.15 -0.85 12.47
CA PHE A 678 -24.60 -0.81 12.71
C PHE A 678 -25.32 -2.06 12.20
N ASN A 679 -26.60 -2.21 12.53
CA ASN A 679 -27.43 -3.33 12.11
C ASN A 679 -27.56 -3.40 10.58
N GLY A 680 -26.81 -4.30 9.95
CA GLY A 680 -26.56 -4.34 8.51
C GLY A 680 -25.09 -4.65 8.17
N SER A 681 -24.14 -4.03 8.89
CA SER A 681 -22.71 -4.06 8.58
C SER A 681 -22.13 -5.47 8.51
N ARG A 682 -21.24 -5.72 7.55
CA ARG A 682 -20.52 -6.99 7.36
C ARG A 682 -19.03 -6.74 7.14
N HIS A 683 -18.26 -6.66 8.23
CA HIS A 683 -16.82 -6.41 8.17
C HIS A 683 -16.04 -7.18 9.25
N ALA A 684 -14.72 -7.32 9.10
CA ALA A 684 -13.86 -8.02 10.06
C ALA A 684 -13.99 -7.43 11.48
N ASP A 685 -13.93 -6.11 11.61
CA ASP A 685 -14.00 -5.39 12.89
C ASP A 685 -15.28 -5.64 13.69
N VAL A 686 -16.36 -6.10 13.05
CA VAL A 686 -17.59 -6.51 13.75
C VAL A 686 -17.31 -7.69 14.69
N ILE A 687 -16.35 -8.56 14.35
CA ILE A 687 -15.92 -9.67 15.20
C ILE A 687 -15.24 -9.13 16.45
N ASP A 688 -14.24 -8.26 16.30
CA ASP A 688 -13.52 -7.67 17.44
C ASP A 688 -14.39 -6.75 18.28
N PHE A 689 -15.27 -5.96 17.67
CA PHE A 689 -16.26 -5.14 18.37
C PHE A 689 -17.23 -5.99 19.21
N LYS A 690 -17.67 -7.15 18.69
CA LYS A 690 -18.44 -8.12 19.48
C LYS A 690 -17.61 -8.69 20.63
N LEU A 691 -16.35 -9.06 20.39
CA LEU A 691 -15.46 -9.59 21.43
C LEU A 691 -15.18 -8.55 22.53
N ASP A 692 -15.03 -7.27 22.19
CA ASP A 692 -14.89 -6.18 23.15
C ASP A 692 -16.19 -5.88 23.91
N LEU A 693 -17.36 -5.97 23.26
CA LEU A 693 -18.64 -6.00 23.96
C LEU A 693 -18.71 -7.18 24.95
N GLU A 694 -18.27 -8.39 24.57
CA GLU A 694 -18.24 -9.55 25.48
C GLU A 694 -17.28 -9.31 26.67
N ARG A 695 -16.09 -8.75 26.42
CA ARG A 695 -15.11 -8.34 27.45
C ARG A 695 -15.69 -7.28 28.39
N ALA A 696 -16.49 -6.34 27.88
CA ALA A 696 -17.24 -5.35 28.66
C ALA A 696 -18.52 -5.91 29.33
N GLY A 697 -18.79 -7.22 29.24
CA GLY A 697 -19.93 -7.90 29.88
C GLY A 697 -21.20 -7.99 29.02
N PHE A 698 -21.20 -7.42 27.82
CA PHE A 698 -22.33 -7.36 26.89
C PHE A 698 -22.32 -8.51 25.88
N LYS A 699 -22.28 -9.75 26.39
CA LYS A 699 -22.17 -10.97 25.59
C LYS A 699 -23.17 -11.01 24.42
N VAL A 700 -22.67 -11.19 23.20
CA VAL A 700 -23.43 -11.18 21.94
C VAL A 700 -23.68 -12.60 21.41
N SER A 701 -22.64 -13.42 21.29
CA SER A 701 -22.70 -14.72 20.60
C SER A 701 -21.48 -15.59 20.85
N ASN A 702 -21.68 -16.90 21.12
CA ASN A 702 -20.57 -17.86 21.32
C ASN A 702 -19.64 -18.04 20.11
N ASN A 703 -20.07 -17.65 18.91
CA ASN A 703 -19.27 -17.65 17.69
C ASN A 703 -19.57 -16.34 16.92
N PRO A 704 -18.81 -15.25 17.12
CA PRO A 704 -19.09 -13.96 16.52
C PRO A 704 -18.78 -13.94 15.02
N THR A 705 -19.82 -13.85 14.20
CA THR A 705 -19.71 -13.62 12.75
C THR A 705 -19.35 -12.16 12.42
N ASN A 706 -18.90 -11.91 11.19
CA ASN A 706 -18.70 -10.55 10.66
C ASN A 706 -20.00 -9.73 10.49
N TYR A 707 -21.18 -10.33 10.64
CA TYR A 707 -22.47 -9.63 10.46
C TYR A 707 -22.99 -9.00 11.75
N PHE A 708 -23.13 -7.67 11.77
CA PHE A 708 -23.74 -6.91 12.86
C PHE A 708 -25.26 -6.95 12.65
N GLY A 709 -25.96 -7.73 13.48
CA GLY A 709 -27.42 -7.89 13.40
C GLY A 709 -28.17 -7.28 14.59
N PRO A 710 -29.50 -7.47 14.68
CA PRO A 710 -30.34 -6.88 15.74
C PRO A 710 -29.88 -7.26 17.17
N SER A 711 -29.40 -8.49 17.36
CA SER A 711 -28.83 -8.95 18.64
C SER A 711 -27.54 -8.19 19.03
N THR A 712 -26.77 -7.70 18.04
CA THR A 712 -25.60 -6.84 18.32
C THR A 712 -26.06 -5.42 18.64
N GLU A 713 -27.02 -4.88 17.90
CA GLU A 713 -27.65 -3.58 18.13
C GLU A 713 -28.25 -3.45 19.54
N GLU A 714 -28.98 -4.45 20.03
CA GLU A 714 -29.50 -4.46 21.41
C GLU A 714 -28.39 -4.42 22.46
N LYS A 715 -27.25 -5.09 22.21
CA LYS A 715 -26.11 -5.12 23.14
C LYS A 715 -25.38 -3.79 23.16
N VAL A 716 -25.28 -3.11 22.01
CA VAL A 716 -24.81 -1.73 21.92
C VAL A 716 -25.76 -0.77 22.64
N LYS A 717 -27.08 -0.86 22.42
CA LYS A 717 -28.07 -0.04 23.16
C LYS A 717 -28.01 -0.28 24.66
N ALA A 718 -27.77 -1.52 25.10
CA ALA A 718 -27.57 -1.86 26.51
C ALA A 718 -26.26 -1.29 27.08
N PHE A 719 -25.15 -1.36 26.32
CA PHE A 719 -23.86 -0.77 26.69
C PHE A 719 -23.94 0.76 26.78
N GLN A 720 -24.51 1.42 25.76
CA GLN A 720 -24.73 2.86 25.73
C GLN A 720 -25.56 3.33 26.93
N ARG A 721 -26.69 2.65 27.21
CA ARG A 721 -27.51 2.88 28.41
C ARG A 721 -26.72 2.71 29.71
N ARG A 722 -25.78 1.76 29.77
CA ARG A 722 -24.97 1.47 30.97
C ARG A 722 -24.00 2.60 31.32
N TYR A 723 -23.44 3.26 30.32
CA TYR A 723 -22.40 4.29 30.47
C TYR A 723 -22.88 5.72 30.15
N GLY A 724 -24.20 5.92 29.98
CA GLY A 724 -24.81 7.24 29.80
C GLY A 724 -24.69 7.83 28.39
N LEU A 725 -24.38 7.00 27.39
CA LEU A 725 -24.34 7.41 25.98
C LEU A 725 -25.75 7.44 25.36
N LEU A 726 -25.89 8.12 24.23
CA LEU A 726 -27.09 8.04 23.39
C LEU A 726 -27.31 6.59 22.93
N GLN A 727 -28.54 6.09 23.05
CA GLN A 727 -28.88 4.68 22.75
C GLN A 727 -29.13 4.46 21.24
N THR A 728 -28.16 4.83 20.41
CA THR A 728 -28.24 4.72 18.94
C THR A 728 -28.31 3.25 18.48
N GLY A 729 -27.61 2.35 19.17
CA GLY A 729 -27.33 0.98 18.71
C GLY A 729 -26.20 0.88 17.68
N ILE A 730 -25.55 2.00 17.39
CA ILE A 730 -24.42 2.12 16.47
C ILE A 730 -23.13 2.09 17.28
N GLY A 731 -22.15 1.28 16.85
CA GLY A 731 -20.76 1.41 17.24
C GLY A 731 -20.15 2.67 16.62
N ASP A 732 -20.57 3.83 17.13
CA ASP A 732 -20.02 5.15 16.81
C ASP A 732 -18.75 5.43 17.62
N GLU A 733 -18.03 6.51 17.28
CA GLU A 733 -16.77 6.90 17.93
C GLU A 733 -16.89 6.98 19.46
N ALA A 734 -17.96 7.61 19.97
CA ALA A 734 -18.21 7.73 21.41
C ALA A 734 -18.43 6.36 22.08
N THR A 735 -19.13 5.45 21.40
CA THR A 735 -19.36 4.07 21.84
C THR A 735 -18.05 3.28 21.83
N LEU A 736 -17.26 3.34 20.77
CA LEU A 736 -15.96 2.68 20.63
C LEU A 736 -14.94 3.19 21.65
N ALA A 737 -14.86 4.50 21.85
CA ALA A 737 -13.99 5.13 22.84
C ALA A 737 -14.37 4.71 24.27
N MET A 738 -15.67 4.73 24.63
CA MET A 738 -16.10 4.24 25.94
C MET A 738 -15.82 2.74 26.12
N LEU A 739 -16.01 1.93 25.06
CA LEU A 739 -15.77 0.48 25.10
C LEU A 739 -14.30 0.17 25.42
N LYS A 740 -13.36 0.84 24.72
CA LYS A 740 -11.92 0.74 25.00
C LYS A 740 -11.58 1.11 26.45
N ARG A 741 -12.16 2.17 27.00
CA ARG A 741 -11.96 2.58 28.40
C ARG A 741 -12.50 1.58 29.43
N VAL A 742 -13.57 0.86 29.09
CA VAL A 742 -14.14 -0.19 29.94
C VAL A 742 -13.25 -1.44 29.94
N ILE A 743 -12.87 -1.97 28.78
CA ILE A 743 -12.01 -3.17 28.69
C ILE A 743 -10.60 -2.92 29.26
N ASN A 744 -10.06 -1.70 29.10
CA ASN A 744 -8.80 -1.26 29.71
C ASN A 744 -8.88 -1.10 31.24
N ASN A 745 -10.04 -1.34 31.86
CA ASN A 745 -10.32 -1.15 33.28
C ASN A 745 -10.15 0.32 33.76
N GLU A 746 -10.12 1.31 32.88
CA GLU A 746 -9.93 2.72 33.25
C GLU A 746 -11.10 3.24 34.09
N VAL A 747 -12.33 2.88 33.69
CA VAL A 747 -13.55 3.19 34.46
C VAL A 747 -13.51 2.56 35.85
N ALA A 748 -12.90 1.38 36.00
CA ALA A 748 -12.75 0.70 37.28
C ALA A 748 -11.72 1.38 38.20
N ARG A 749 -10.61 1.87 37.62
CA ARG A 749 -9.49 2.49 38.35
C ARG A 749 -9.86 3.80 39.04
N THR A 750 -10.86 4.55 38.55
CA THR A 750 -11.30 5.83 39.14
C THR A 750 -12.14 5.67 40.41
N VAL A 751 -12.70 4.48 40.67
CA VAL A 751 -13.68 4.26 41.73
C VAL A 751 -12.99 4.06 43.08
N SER A 752 -13.55 4.65 44.14
CA SER A 752 -13.15 4.37 45.53
C SER A 752 -13.53 2.93 45.95
N SER A 753 -13.30 2.55 47.20
CA SER A 753 -13.76 1.23 47.67
C SER A 753 -15.29 1.16 47.58
N ILE A 754 -15.84 0.13 46.93
CA ILE A 754 -17.29 -0.03 46.79
C ILE A 754 -17.88 -0.50 48.13
N VAL A 755 -17.21 -1.45 48.78
CA VAL A 755 -17.66 -2.08 50.02
C VAL A 755 -16.96 -1.45 51.22
N ASP A 756 -17.73 -0.83 52.10
CA ASP A 756 -17.30 -0.50 53.46
C ASP A 756 -17.70 -1.61 54.43
N GLY A 757 -16.74 -2.44 54.83
CA GLY A 757 -16.94 -3.51 55.80
C GLY A 757 -16.94 -3.06 57.28
N SER A 758 -16.70 -1.78 57.58
CA SER A 758 -16.62 -1.29 58.96
C SER A 758 -17.98 -1.00 59.62
N ARG A 759 -19.06 -0.95 58.82
CA ARG A 759 -20.44 -0.70 59.26
C ARG A 759 -21.26 -1.99 59.43
N THR A 760 -22.43 -1.89 60.06
CA THR A 760 -23.44 -2.96 60.01
C THR A 760 -23.86 -3.18 58.56
N TYR A 761 -23.60 -4.37 58.03
CA TYR A 761 -23.77 -4.65 56.62
C TYR A 761 -25.08 -5.42 56.38
N SER A 762 -26.06 -4.75 55.76
CA SER A 762 -27.40 -5.30 55.56
C SER A 762 -27.54 -6.08 54.25
N TYR A 763 -28.62 -6.85 54.11
CA TYR A 763 -28.95 -7.53 52.86
C TYR A 763 -29.18 -6.56 51.69
N SER A 764 -29.75 -5.38 51.96
CA SER A 764 -29.94 -4.33 50.95
C SER A 764 -28.64 -3.64 50.55
N GLN A 765 -27.73 -3.39 51.51
CA GLN A 765 -26.40 -2.84 51.23
C GLN A 765 -25.57 -3.85 50.41
N MET A 766 -25.56 -5.11 50.82
CA MET A 766 -24.90 -6.20 50.10
C MET A 766 -25.38 -6.29 48.65
N ARG A 767 -26.70 -6.23 48.41
CA ARG A 767 -27.25 -6.19 47.04
C ARG A 767 -26.79 -4.98 46.23
N SER A 768 -26.88 -3.77 46.80
CA SER A 768 -26.46 -2.55 46.12
C SER A 768 -24.97 -2.59 45.76
N ASP A 769 -24.12 -3.10 46.65
CA ASP A 769 -22.68 -3.23 46.37
C ASP A 769 -22.36 -4.35 45.39
N ILE A 770 -23.11 -5.47 45.35
CA ILE A 770 -23.04 -6.46 44.27
C ILE A 770 -23.35 -5.79 42.91
N GLU A 771 -24.46 -5.06 42.82
CA GLU A 771 -24.93 -4.39 41.61
C GLU A 771 -23.94 -3.29 41.13
N ARG A 772 -23.15 -2.73 42.06
CA ARG A 772 -22.01 -1.81 41.78
C ARG A 772 -20.71 -2.54 41.42
N LEU A 773 -20.40 -3.67 42.07
CA LEU A 773 -19.23 -4.50 41.76
C LEU A 773 -19.31 -5.06 40.33
N GLU A 774 -20.49 -5.55 39.93
CA GLU A 774 -20.76 -5.99 38.55
C GLU A 774 -20.78 -4.84 37.52
N PHE A 775 -20.94 -3.59 37.96
CA PHE A 775 -20.83 -2.43 37.05
C PHE A 775 -19.38 -2.09 36.75
N PHE A 776 -18.55 -2.01 37.78
CA PHE A 776 -17.18 -1.49 37.65
C PHE A 776 -16.15 -2.57 37.33
N TYR A 777 -16.49 -3.86 37.50
CA TYR A 777 -15.61 -4.98 37.16
C TYR A 777 -16.31 -5.99 36.21
N PRO A 778 -16.82 -5.55 35.05
CA PRO A 778 -17.51 -6.43 34.10
C PRO A 778 -16.56 -7.52 33.57
N GLY A 779 -17.11 -8.70 33.29
CA GLY A 779 -16.34 -9.88 32.85
C GLY A 779 -15.46 -10.53 33.92
N LEU A 780 -14.95 -9.75 34.88
CA LEU A 780 -14.17 -10.20 36.04
C LEU A 780 -15.07 -10.69 37.19
N ILE A 781 -16.22 -10.05 37.40
CA ILE A 781 -17.24 -10.43 38.39
C ILE A 781 -18.49 -10.96 37.68
N GLU A 782 -19.07 -12.04 38.21
CA GLU A 782 -20.31 -12.66 37.72
C GLU A 782 -21.14 -13.17 38.91
N THR A 783 -22.34 -12.65 39.14
CA THR A 783 -23.20 -13.08 40.24
C THR A 783 -24.33 -13.99 39.78
N ARG A 784 -24.63 -15.01 40.58
CA ARG A 784 -25.77 -15.91 40.40
C ARG A 784 -26.66 -15.92 41.63
N VAL A 785 -27.96 -16.06 41.43
CA VAL A 785 -28.90 -16.43 42.50
C VAL A 785 -28.93 -17.96 42.57
N ILE A 786 -28.31 -18.53 43.61
CA ILE A 786 -28.19 -20.00 43.77
C ILE A 786 -29.39 -20.63 44.49
N GLY A 787 -30.30 -19.80 45.01
CA GLY A 787 -31.53 -20.23 45.66
C GLY A 787 -32.26 -19.07 46.30
N ARG A 788 -33.27 -19.39 47.10
CA ARG A 788 -34.00 -18.41 47.92
C ARG A 788 -34.11 -18.90 49.35
N SER A 789 -34.12 -17.98 50.30
CA SER A 789 -34.44 -18.24 51.69
C SER A 789 -35.93 -18.55 51.89
N VAL A 790 -36.31 -18.92 53.11
CA VAL A 790 -37.71 -19.15 53.51
C VAL A 790 -38.61 -17.92 53.25
N ASP A 791 -38.15 -16.71 53.55
CA ASP A 791 -38.84 -15.46 53.21
C ASP A 791 -38.60 -15.02 51.75
N GLY A 792 -38.06 -15.89 50.91
CA GLY A 792 -37.94 -15.70 49.47
C GLY A 792 -36.83 -14.75 49.02
N ARG A 793 -35.95 -14.30 49.94
CA ARG A 793 -34.79 -13.46 49.61
C ARG A 793 -33.81 -14.27 48.75
N ASN A 794 -33.28 -13.67 47.70
CA ASN A 794 -32.27 -14.30 46.84
C ASN A 794 -31.01 -14.61 47.66
N ILE A 795 -30.48 -15.83 47.51
CA ILE A 795 -29.15 -16.21 48.01
C ILE A 795 -28.17 -16.02 46.87
N TYR A 796 -27.21 -15.12 47.04
CA TYR A 796 -26.25 -14.73 46.01
C TYR A 796 -24.94 -15.51 46.13
N ALA A 797 -24.41 -15.95 44.99
CA ALA A 797 -23.03 -16.42 44.83
C ALA A 797 -22.32 -15.52 43.82
N ILE A 798 -21.23 -14.88 44.25
CA ILE A 798 -20.43 -13.94 43.45
C ILE A 798 -19.16 -14.65 43.01
N LYS A 799 -18.96 -14.81 41.70
CA LYS A 799 -17.68 -15.21 41.12
C LYS A 799 -16.76 -13.99 41.04
N LEU A 800 -15.48 -14.21 41.31
CA LEU A 800 -14.39 -13.29 41.01
C LEU A 800 -13.27 -14.06 40.28
N GLY A 801 -12.95 -13.65 39.06
CA GLY A 801 -11.87 -14.23 38.25
C GLY A 801 -12.34 -14.94 36.98
N HIS A 802 -11.36 -15.28 36.14
CA HIS A 802 -11.56 -15.92 34.83
C HIS A 802 -11.17 -17.41 34.83
N GLY A 803 -10.39 -17.85 35.82
CA GLY A 803 -9.79 -19.19 35.85
C GLY A 803 -10.78 -20.36 35.92
N SER A 804 -10.41 -21.46 35.26
CA SER A 804 -11.20 -22.70 35.19
C SER A 804 -11.15 -23.55 36.47
N LYS A 805 -10.10 -23.40 37.28
CA LYS A 805 -10.01 -23.94 38.64
C LYS A 805 -10.86 -23.09 39.58
N GLU A 806 -11.54 -23.69 40.55
CA GLU A 806 -12.48 -22.96 41.42
C GLU A 806 -12.29 -23.26 42.90
N VAL A 807 -12.46 -22.24 43.74
CA VAL A 807 -12.52 -22.36 45.21
C VAL A 807 -13.73 -21.60 45.74
N MET A 808 -14.31 -22.05 46.86
CA MET A 808 -15.51 -21.44 47.44
C MET A 808 -15.29 -20.89 48.84
N PHE A 809 -15.89 -19.73 49.11
CA PHE A 809 -16.03 -19.10 50.42
C PHE A 809 -17.51 -18.88 50.70
N ASN A 810 -17.95 -19.10 51.93
CA ASN A 810 -19.31 -18.77 52.36
C ASN A 810 -19.34 -18.18 53.77
N GLY A 811 -20.37 -17.42 54.09
CA GLY A 811 -20.54 -16.70 55.35
C GLY A 811 -21.99 -16.53 55.76
N SER A 812 -22.20 -16.15 57.01
CA SER A 812 -23.53 -16.03 57.64
C SER A 812 -24.42 -17.27 57.44
N HIS A 813 -23.89 -18.48 57.66
CA HIS A 813 -24.72 -19.66 57.95
C HIS A 813 -25.54 -19.42 59.22
N HIS A 814 -24.91 -18.84 60.24
CA HIS A 814 -25.57 -18.43 61.48
C HIS A 814 -25.87 -16.93 61.47
N ALA A 815 -27.08 -16.58 61.88
CA ALA A 815 -27.64 -15.22 61.76
C ALA A 815 -26.86 -14.11 62.49
N ARG A 816 -26.40 -14.38 63.72
CA ARG A 816 -25.61 -13.42 64.52
C ARG A 816 -24.17 -13.26 64.05
N GLU A 817 -23.65 -14.17 63.23
CA GLU A 817 -22.22 -14.28 62.89
C GLU A 817 -21.87 -13.46 61.64
N HIS A 818 -22.62 -12.38 61.40
CA HIS A 818 -22.71 -11.74 60.09
C HIS A 818 -21.60 -10.76 59.72
N MET A 819 -20.65 -10.50 60.62
CA MET A 819 -19.38 -9.86 60.23
C MET A 819 -18.61 -10.70 59.19
N THR A 820 -18.91 -12.00 59.10
CA THR A 820 -18.39 -12.87 58.03
C THR A 820 -18.84 -12.41 56.63
N THR A 821 -20.06 -11.86 56.48
CA THR A 821 -20.51 -11.19 55.25
C THR A 821 -19.61 -9.98 54.93
N ASN A 822 -19.31 -9.13 55.92
CA ASN A 822 -18.43 -7.97 55.74
C ASN A 822 -17.05 -8.38 55.22
N VAL A 823 -16.46 -9.45 55.79
CA VAL A 823 -15.14 -9.97 55.37
C VAL A 823 -15.17 -10.44 53.93
N LEU A 824 -16.15 -11.27 53.55
CA LEU A 824 -16.21 -11.82 52.20
C LEU A 824 -16.52 -10.76 51.13
N MET A 825 -17.42 -9.82 51.42
CA MET A 825 -17.70 -8.70 50.49
C MET A 825 -16.49 -7.76 50.34
N LYS A 826 -15.74 -7.52 51.42
CA LYS A 826 -14.51 -6.71 51.35
C LYS A 826 -13.40 -7.40 50.56
N MET A 827 -13.29 -8.74 50.63
CA MET A 827 -12.39 -9.51 49.76
C MET A 827 -12.73 -9.32 48.27
N VAL A 828 -14.00 -9.39 47.88
CA VAL A 828 -14.42 -9.18 46.48
C VAL A 828 -13.97 -7.79 45.98
N ASP A 829 -14.27 -6.74 46.75
CA ASP A 829 -13.94 -5.34 46.41
C ASP A 829 -12.43 -5.08 46.34
N ASP A 830 -11.65 -5.48 47.36
CA ASP A 830 -10.18 -5.26 47.38
C ASP A 830 -9.47 -6.04 46.27
N TYR A 831 -9.87 -7.28 46.00
CA TYR A 831 -9.22 -8.12 45.00
C TYR A 831 -9.60 -7.70 43.57
N ALA A 832 -10.86 -7.33 43.31
CA ALA A 832 -11.27 -6.80 42.02
C ALA A 832 -10.56 -5.47 41.72
N LYS A 833 -10.46 -4.57 42.71
CA LYS A 833 -9.71 -3.31 42.59
C LYS A 833 -8.22 -3.54 42.35
N ALA A 834 -7.59 -4.47 43.07
CA ALA A 834 -6.19 -4.82 42.86
C ALA A 834 -5.94 -5.38 41.45
N TYR A 835 -6.82 -6.27 40.98
CA TYR A 835 -6.79 -6.82 39.61
C TYR A 835 -6.87 -5.71 38.55
N ALA A 836 -7.91 -4.86 38.61
CA ALA A 836 -8.15 -3.76 37.66
C ALA A 836 -7.00 -2.73 37.64
N GLY A 837 -6.39 -2.48 38.81
CA GLY A 837 -5.21 -1.63 38.97
C GLY A 837 -3.87 -2.30 38.63
N HIS A 838 -3.85 -3.58 38.22
CA HIS A 838 -2.63 -4.38 37.95
C HIS A 838 -1.71 -4.54 39.18
N ASN A 839 -2.26 -4.36 40.37
CA ASN A 839 -1.52 -4.34 41.62
C ASN A 839 -1.40 -5.74 42.25
N SER A 840 -0.28 -5.98 42.93
CA SER A 840 -0.16 -7.08 43.89
C SER A 840 -0.90 -6.73 45.20
N TYR A 841 -1.52 -7.71 45.84
CA TYR A 841 -2.22 -7.54 47.12
C TYR A 841 -1.67 -8.53 48.14
N GLY A 842 -1.12 -8.01 49.25
CA GLY A 842 -0.61 -8.83 50.36
C GLY A 842 0.48 -9.84 49.95
N GLY A 843 1.29 -9.53 48.95
CA GLY A 843 2.35 -10.40 48.40
C GLY A 843 1.92 -11.24 47.18
N TYR A 844 0.63 -11.31 46.85
CA TYR A 844 0.14 -12.08 45.70
C TYR A 844 -0.04 -11.20 44.46
N ASN A 845 0.46 -11.64 43.29
CA ASN A 845 0.07 -11.05 42.01
C ASN A 845 -1.39 -11.45 41.71
N VAL A 846 -2.31 -10.48 41.83
CA VAL A 846 -3.75 -10.74 41.79
C VAL A 846 -4.22 -11.17 40.40
N ARG A 847 -3.62 -10.61 39.32
CA ARG A 847 -3.94 -11.03 37.95
C ARG A 847 -3.49 -12.47 37.68
N THR A 848 -2.27 -12.85 38.07
CA THR A 848 -1.80 -14.24 37.92
C THR A 848 -2.67 -15.24 38.68
N VAL A 849 -3.14 -14.89 39.89
CA VAL A 849 -4.04 -15.76 40.66
C VAL A 849 -5.42 -15.85 40.01
N LEU A 850 -6.10 -14.72 39.76
CA LEU A 850 -7.50 -14.73 39.30
C LEU A 850 -7.69 -15.12 37.81
N ASN A 851 -6.65 -15.03 36.99
CA ASN A 851 -6.67 -15.59 35.63
C ASN A 851 -6.63 -17.13 35.64
N ASN A 852 -6.05 -17.74 36.67
CA ASN A 852 -5.92 -19.19 36.78
C ASN A 852 -6.97 -19.83 37.69
N VAL A 853 -7.51 -19.09 38.68
CA VAL A 853 -8.50 -19.59 39.63
C VAL A 853 -9.64 -18.58 39.83
N SER A 854 -10.88 -19.04 39.70
CA SER A 854 -12.07 -18.27 40.09
C SER A 854 -12.42 -18.50 41.56
N ILE A 855 -12.63 -17.43 42.33
CA ILE A 855 -13.11 -17.49 43.71
C ILE A 855 -14.62 -17.26 43.71
N TRP A 856 -15.39 -18.18 44.28
CA TRP A 856 -16.84 -18.02 44.47
C TRP A 856 -17.15 -17.68 45.93
N PHE A 857 -17.86 -16.57 46.15
CA PHE A 857 -18.28 -16.09 47.46
C PHE A 857 -19.79 -16.21 47.62
N VAL A 858 -20.26 -16.90 48.66
CA VAL A 858 -21.66 -16.89 49.12
C VAL A 858 -21.72 -16.06 50.41
N PRO A 859 -21.74 -14.72 50.32
CA PRO A 859 -21.42 -13.83 51.44
C PRO A 859 -22.47 -13.86 52.56
N MET A 860 -23.74 -14.17 52.25
CA MET A 860 -24.83 -14.23 53.24
C MET A 860 -25.78 -15.40 52.93
N LEU A 861 -25.54 -16.57 53.53
CA LEU A 861 -26.38 -17.75 53.31
C LEU A 861 -27.76 -17.66 54.00
N ASN A 862 -27.82 -17.04 55.18
CA ASN A 862 -29.02 -16.93 56.01
C ASN A 862 -29.57 -15.48 56.04
N PRO A 863 -30.02 -14.90 54.92
CA PRO A 863 -30.38 -13.49 54.88
C PRO A 863 -31.56 -13.16 55.80
N ASP A 864 -32.50 -14.08 55.98
CA ASP A 864 -33.67 -13.86 56.84
C ASP A 864 -33.27 -13.77 58.32
N GLY A 865 -32.42 -14.69 58.79
CA GLY A 865 -31.90 -14.67 60.15
C GLY A 865 -31.00 -13.46 60.40
N VAL A 866 -30.14 -13.09 59.44
CA VAL A 866 -29.29 -11.88 59.57
C VAL A 866 -30.16 -10.62 59.69
N MET A 867 -31.23 -10.49 58.89
CA MET A 867 -32.17 -9.38 59.06
C MET A 867 -32.89 -9.43 60.40
N LEU A 868 -33.30 -10.61 60.88
CA LEU A 868 -33.93 -10.77 62.19
C LEU A 868 -33.03 -10.29 63.34
N VAL A 869 -31.72 -10.54 63.26
CA VAL A 869 -30.72 -10.04 64.23
C VAL A 869 -30.52 -8.53 64.12
N GLN A 870 -30.44 -7.98 62.90
CA GLN A 870 -30.13 -6.57 62.66
C GLN A 870 -31.34 -5.63 62.82
N GLN A 871 -32.56 -6.12 62.57
CA GLN A 871 -33.78 -5.31 62.40
C GLN A 871 -34.96 -5.80 63.27
N GLY A 872 -34.82 -6.96 63.93
CA GLY A 872 -35.86 -7.53 64.79
C GLY A 872 -37.01 -8.20 64.04
N ALA A 873 -38.04 -8.62 64.77
CA ALA A 873 -39.13 -9.46 64.26
C ALA A 873 -39.82 -8.91 62.98
N ASN A 874 -39.89 -7.59 62.82
CA ASN A 874 -40.57 -6.93 61.70
C ASN A 874 -39.88 -7.15 60.34
N SER A 875 -38.65 -7.67 60.31
CA SER A 875 -38.02 -8.09 59.04
C SER A 875 -38.47 -9.49 58.57
N ALA A 876 -39.17 -10.26 59.40
CA ALA A 876 -39.69 -11.58 59.04
C ALA A 876 -41.03 -11.45 58.30
N ARG A 877 -41.36 -12.36 57.37
CA ARG A 877 -42.74 -12.45 56.82
C ARG A 877 -43.78 -12.77 57.89
N ASN A 878 -43.39 -13.44 58.97
CA ASN A 878 -44.25 -13.74 60.12
C ASN A 878 -43.56 -13.33 61.44
N PRO A 879 -43.64 -12.04 61.83
CA PRO A 879 -43.01 -11.53 63.05
C PRO A 879 -43.46 -12.28 64.32
N SER A 880 -44.74 -12.62 64.42
CA SER A 880 -45.31 -13.35 65.56
C SER A 880 -44.69 -14.75 65.71
N GLN A 881 -44.50 -15.48 64.60
CA GLN A 881 -43.86 -16.80 64.64
C GLN A 881 -42.37 -16.70 65.03
N ALA A 882 -41.64 -15.71 64.53
CA ALA A 882 -40.24 -15.48 64.94
C ALA A 882 -40.13 -15.20 66.45
N ILE A 883 -41.02 -14.38 67.01
CA ILE A 883 -41.09 -14.10 68.46
C ILE A 883 -41.42 -15.37 69.27
N VAL A 884 -42.38 -16.18 68.82
CA VAL A 884 -42.73 -17.45 69.48
C VAL A 884 -41.55 -18.43 69.49
N LEU A 885 -40.85 -18.58 68.37
CA LEU A 885 -39.65 -19.43 68.29
C LEU A 885 -38.48 -18.88 69.12
N ASN A 886 -38.47 -17.58 69.43
CA ASN A 886 -37.54 -16.92 70.35
C ASN A 886 -38.04 -16.90 71.81
N ASN A 887 -38.93 -17.84 72.18
CA ASN A 887 -39.53 -17.97 73.52
C ASN A 887 -40.26 -16.71 74.02
N GLY A 888 -40.84 -15.92 73.11
CA GLY A 888 -41.52 -14.66 73.41
C GLY A 888 -40.61 -13.43 73.41
N SER A 889 -39.29 -13.58 73.22
CA SER A 889 -38.35 -12.46 73.17
C SER A 889 -38.40 -11.71 71.85
N THR A 890 -38.47 -10.37 71.92
CA THR A 890 -38.24 -9.45 70.79
C THR A 890 -36.76 -9.13 70.56
N ASN A 891 -35.87 -9.55 71.47
CA ASN A 891 -34.42 -9.42 71.31
C ASN A 891 -33.86 -10.67 70.61
N PHE A 892 -33.36 -10.48 69.38
CA PHE A 892 -32.81 -11.54 68.53
C PHE A 892 -31.28 -11.53 68.44
N GLN A 893 -30.56 -10.75 69.27
CA GLN A 893 -29.09 -10.67 69.19
C GLN A 893 -28.40 -12.05 69.34
N GLY A 894 -28.96 -12.94 70.16
CA GLY A 894 -28.47 -14.32 70.32
C GLY A 894 -28.90 -15.30 69.23
N TRP A 895 -29.71 -14.89 68.25
CA TRP A 895 -30.28 -15.77 67.23
C TRP A 895 -29.21 -16.34 66.30
N LYS A 896 -29.16 -17.67 66.18
CA LYS A 896 -28.18 -18.42 65.39
C LYS A 896 -28.83 -19.07 64.15
N ALA A 897 -30.06 -19.56 64.30
CA ALA A 897 -30.80 -20.33 63.30
C ALA A 897 -31.23 -19.52 62.04
N ASN A 898 -31.82 -20.20 61.04
CA ASN A 898 -32.65 -19.56 60.02
C ASN A 898 -33.99 -19.07 60.62
N ILE A 899 -34.84 -18.45 59.81
CA ILE A 899 -36.10 -17.85 60.27
C ILE A 899 -37.13 -18.87 60.80
N ARG A 900 -36.99 -20.16 60.46
CA ARG A 900 -37.80 -21.26 60.99
C ARG A 900 -37.26 -21.84 62.30
N GLY A 901 -36.14 -21.34 62.81
CA GLY A 901 -35.51 -21.86 64.02
C GLY A 901 -34.72 -23.16 63.80
N VAL A 902 -34.21 -23.40 62.58
CA VAL A 902 -33.33 -24.52 62.24
C VAL A 902 -31.88 -24.02 62.06
N ASP A 903 -30.92 -24.77 62.62
CA ASP A 903 -29.49 -24.46 62.56
C ASP A 903 -28.89 -24.93 61.23
N LEU A 904 -28.59 -23.99 60.31
CA LEU A 904 -28.15 -24.33 58.95
C LEU A 904 -26.83 -25.10 58.92
N ASN A 905 -25.91 -24.88 59.86
CA ASN A 905 -24.67 -25.67 59.95
C ASN A 905 -24.87 -27.01 60.69
N ARG A 906 -26.12 -27.50 60.73
CA ARG A 906 -26.52 -28.86 61.14
C ARG A 906 -27.42 -29.53 60.11
N GLN A 907 -27.53 -28.99 58.90
CA GLN A 907 -28.43 -29.48 57.85
C GLN A 907 -27.76 -30.36 56.79
N TYR A 908 -26.43 -30.49 56.78
CA TYR A 908 -25.72 -31.23 55.73
C TYR A 908 -25.65 -32.74 56.03
N PRO A 909 -25.71 -33.62 55.01
CA PRO A 909 -25.86 -35.07 55.18
C PRO A 909 -24.53 -35.77 55.50
N ALA A 910 -23.87 -35.35 56.58
CA ALA A 910 -22.61 -35.90 57.06
C ALA A 910 -22.61 -36.02 58.58
N LEU A 911 -22.57 -37.27 59.11
CA LEU A 911 -22.69 -37.57 60.54
C LEU A 911 -23.96 -36.97 61.22
N TRP A 912 -25.02 -36.68 60.45
CA TRP A 912 -26.21 -36.00 60.95
C TRP A 912 -26.97 -36.79 62.03
N ASN A 913 -26.91 -38.12 61.98
CA ASN A 913 -27.53 -39.00 62.98
C ASN A 913 -26.80 -38.97 64.34
N THR A 914 -25.51 -38.65 64.39
CA THR A 914 -24.71 -38.62 65.63
C THR A 914 -24.64 -37.25 66.30
N ILE A 915 -25.42 -36.27 65.82
CA ILE A 915 -25.56 -34.95 66.47
C ILE A 915 -26.33 -35.10 67.79
N THR A 916 -25.62 -34.98 68.91
CA THR A 916 -26.15 -35.11 70.28
C THR A 916 -26.72 -33.81 70.84
N ASN A 917 -26.05 -32.66 70.62
CA ASN A 917 -26.52 -31.35 71.08
C ASN A 917 -27.61 -30.80 70.14
N ASN A 918 -28.84 -31.29 70.33
CA ASN A 918 -30.03 -30.92 69.56
C ASN A 918 -31.23 -30.74 70.51
N PRO A 919 -31.87 -29.54 70.59
CA PRO A 919 -33.01 -29.28 71.48
C PRO A 919 -34.33 -29.98 71.09
N GLY A 920 -34.35 -30.76 70.01
CA GLY A 920 -35.50 -31.57 69.58
C GLY A 920 -36.67 -30.79 68.94
N ARG A 921 -36.73 -29.47 69.13
CA ARG A 921 -37.72 -28.57 68.52
C ARG A 921 -37.03 -27.32 67.94
N PRO A 922 -37.64 -26.63 66.95
CA PRO A 922 -37.11 -25.38 66.42
C PRO A 922 -36.99 -24.28 67.48
N GLY A 923 -36.02 -23.39 67.31
CA GLY A 923 -35.73 -22.30 68.24
C GLY A 923 -34.47 -21.50 67.85
N PRO A 924 -33.90 -20.69 68.76
CA PRO A 924 -32.84 -19.74 68.39
C PRO A 924 -31.52 -20.37 67.96
N ALA A 925 -31.21 -21.62 68.34
CA ALA A 925 -29.95 -22.30 68.05
C ALA A 925 -30.06 -23.83 68.10
N ASN A 926 -29.08 -24.53 67.50
CA ASN A 926 -28.79 -25.96 67.63
C ASN A 926 -29.84 -26.97 67.15
N TYR A 927 -31.07 -26.58 66.82
CA TYR A 927 -32.06 -27.52 66.25
C TYR A 927 -31.63 -28.00 64.86
N LYS A 928 -31.41 -29.31 64.69
CA LYS A 928 -30.83 -29.87 63.46
C LYS A 928 -31.80 -30.07 62.29
N GLY A 929 -33.07 -29.70 62.46
CA GLY A 929 -34.16 -30.02 61.52
C GLY A 929 -34.75 -31.42 61.74
N THR A 930 -35.74 -31.80 60.94
CA THR A 930 -36.36 -33.14 60.96
C THR A 930 -35.58 -34.17 60.14
N ALA A 931 -34.85 -33.70 59.12
CA ALA A 931 -33.93 -34.46 58.28
C ALA A 931 -32.81 -33.51 57.78
N PRO A 932 -31.74 -34.02 57.14
CA PRO A 932 -30.82 -33.18 56.38
C PRO A 932 -31.53 -32.46 55.22
N LEU A 933 -31.05 -31.26 54.86
CA LEU A 933 -31.44 -30.48 53.68
C LEU A 933 -32.95 -30.16 53.56
N THR A 934 -33.65 -30.02 54.70
CA THR A 934 -35.04 -29.52 54.74
C THR A 934 -35.11 -28.01 54.54
N GLU A 935 -34.06 -27.28 54.93
CA GLU A 935 -34.03 -25.82 54.83
C GLU A 935 -33.50 -25.37 53.45
N PRO A 936 -34.21 -24.44 52.79
CA PRO A 936 -33.89 -24.06 51.41
C PRO A 936 -32.53 -23.34 51.31
N GLU A 937 -32.09 -22.67 52.39
CA GLU A 937 -30.76 -22.05 52.44
C GLU A 937 -29.65 -23.11 52.37
N ALA A 938 -29.71 -24.13 53.23
CA ALA A 938 -28.72 -25.21 53.25
C ALA A 938 -28.75 -26.04 51.96
N LYS A 939 -29.96 -26.28 51.41
CA LYS A 939 -30.11 -26.98 50.13
C LYS A 939 -29.51 -26.18 48.96
N ALA A 940 -29.70 -24.86 48.90
CA ALA A 940 -29.13 -24.02 47.85
C ALA A 940 -27.60 -24.10 47.79
N LEU A 941 -26.91 -24.03 48.94
CA LEU A 941 -25.46 -24.17 48.98
C LEU A 941 -25.00 -25.61 48.64
N TYR A 942 -25.74 -26.63 49.09
CA TYR A 942 -25.47 -28.03 48.76
C TYR A 942 -25.58 -28.30 47.25
N ASP A 943 -26.69 -27.89 46.63
CA ASP A 943 -26.93 -28.06 45.19
C ASP A 943 -25.87 -27.32 44.36
N PHE A 944 -25.53 -26.08 44.74
CA PHE A 944 -24.47 -25.29 44.11
C PHE A 944 -23.08 -25.91 44.26
N THR A 945 -22.79 -26.54 45.41
CA THR A 945 -21.52 -27.25 45.64
C THR A 945 -21.42 -28.57 44.86
N LEU A 946 -22.56 -29.18 44.51
CA LEU A 946 -22.61 -30.34 43.63
C LEU A 946 -22.47 -29.97 42.16
N SER A 947 -22.99 -28.82 41.72
CA SER A 947 -22.91 -28.36 40.33
C SER A 947 -21.53 -27.88 39.89
N ARG A 948 -20.53 -27.85 40.78
CA ARG A 948 -19.17 -27.38 40.54
C ARG A 948 -18.08 -28.31 41.12
N ASN A 949 -16.87 -28.23 40.57
CA ASN A 949 -15.68 -28.96 41.01
C ASN A 949 -14.78 -28.07 41.89
N PHE A 950 -15.30 -27.59 43.01
CA PHE A 950 -14.52 -26.78 43.95
C PHE A 950 -13.32 -27.56 44.50
N MET A 951 -12.13 -26.98 44.40
CA MET A 951 -10.86 -27.57 44.84
C MET A 951 -10.59 -27.41 46.33
N THR A 952 -11.21 -26.40 46.96
CA THR A 952 -11.17 -26.06 48.38
C THR A 952 -12.46 -25.30 48.73
N ALA A 953 -13.02 -25.50 49.93
CA ALA A 953 -14.17 -24.72 50.41
C ALA A 953 -14.02 -24.23 51.87
N ILE A 954 -14.26 -22.93 52.09
CA ILE A 954 -14.10 -22.25 53.38
C ILE A 954 -15.46 -21.76 53.90
N SER A 955 -15.80 -22.10 55.14
CA SER A 955 -17.06 -21.73 55.80
C SER A 955 -16.77 -20.78 56.96
N TYR A 956 -16.98 -19.49 56.78
CA TYR A 956 -16.66 -18.49 57.80
C TYR A 956 -17.75 -18.36 58.86
N HIS A 957 -17.34 -18.38 60.12
CA HIS A 957 -18.18 -18.33 61.32
C HIS A 957 -17.62 -17.33 62.35
N SER A 958 -18.33 -17.12 63.47
CA SER A 958 -17.77 -16.38 64.61
C SER A 958 -18.32 -16.91 65.95
N SER A 959 -17.53 -17.04 67.03
CA SER A 959 -16.21 -16.43 67.27
C SER A 959 -15.32 -17.30 68.16
N GLY A 960 -14.00 -17.10 68.07
CA GLY A 960 -13.03 -17.84 68.88
C GLY A 960 -11.56 -17.71 68.46
N GLU A 961 -11.26 -17.17 67.26
CA GLU A 961 -9.90 -17.17 66.67
C GLU A 961 -9.34 -18.60 66.50
N VAL A 962 -10.18 -19.50 65.99
CA VAL A 962 -9.88 -20.92 65.74
C VAL A 962 -10.22 -21.35 64.32
N ILE A 963 -9.64 -22.45 63.84
CA ILE A 963 -9.92 -23.05 62.53
C ILE A 963 -10.28 -24.53 62.73
N TYR A 964 -11.56 -24.87 62.58
CA TYR A 964 -12.03 -26.26 62.67
C TYR A 964 -11.83 -27.00 61.34
N ALA A 965 -11.26 -28.21 61.40
CA ALA A 965 -10.99 -29.06 60.23
C ALA A 965 -10.94 -30.56 60.57
N ARG A 966 -11.10 -31.42 59.55
CA ARG A 966 -10.81 -32.87 59.62
C ARG A 966 -9.74 -33.22 58.59
N TYR A 967 -8.82 -34.13 58.92
CA TYR A 967 -7.61 -34.34 58.11
C TYR A 967 -7.53 -35.72 57.43
N ASN A 968 -8.01 -36.81 58.03
CA ASN A 968 -7.68 -38.17 57.53
C ASN A 968 -8.37 -38.55 56.20
N GLN A 969 -9.42 -37.84 55.78
CA GLN A 969 -10.11 -38.12 54.50
C GLN A 969 -9.58 -37.26 53.34
N GLU A 970 -8.80 -36.22 53.65
CA GLU A 970 -8.11 -35.35 52.68
C GLU A 970 -6.95 -34.66 53.42
N PRO A 971 -5.77 -35.30 53.48
CA PRO A 971 -4.62 -34.81 54.24
C PRO A 971 -4.15 -33.40 53.84
N TYR A 972 -4.40 -32.98 52.59
CA TYR A 972 -4.04 -31.63 52.14
C TYR A 972 -4.78 -30.53 52.94
N THR A 973 -5.93 -30.87 53.55
CA THR A 973 -6.64 -29.98 54.49
C THR A 973 -5.75 -29.48 55.63
N GLN A 974 -4.80 -30.29 56.11
CA GLN A 974 -3.89 -29.88 57.20
C GLN A 974 -2.90 -28.80 56.74
N ARG A 975 -2.38 -28.89 55.50
CA ARG A 975 -1.52 -27.86 54.91
C ARG A 975 -2.26 -26.54 54.78
N ILE A 976 -3.48 -26.57 54.25
CA ILE A 976 -4.29 -25.35 54.11
C ILE A 976 -4.65 -24.77 55.49
N ALA A 977 -5.04 -25.61 56.46
CA ALA A 977 -5.33 -25.18 57.83
C ALA A 977 -4.15 -24.43 58.45
N GLN A 978 -2.92 -24.95 58.29
CA GLN A 978 -1.71 -24.31 58.80
C GLN A 978 -1.38 -23.01 58.05
N GLY A 979 -1.58 -22.95 56.73
CA GLY A 979 -1.39 -21.71 55.97
C GLY A 979 -2.35 -20.60 56.38
N VAL A 980 -3.63 -20.92 56.57
CA VAL A 980 -4.62 -19.96 57.09
C VAL A 980 -4.31 -19.56 58.55
N ALA A 981 -3.84 -20.49 59.38
CA ALA A 981 -3.38 -20.18 60.75
C ALA A 981 -2.21 -19.20 60.76
N ASN A 982 -1.21 -19.41 59.88
CA ASN A 982 -0.05 -18.54 59.75
C ASN A 982 -0.42 -17.10 59.30
N ILE A 983 -1.49 -16.95 58.51
CA ILE A 983 -2.01 -15.66 58.05
C ILE A 983 -2.84 -14.95 59.13
N THR A 984 -3.73 -15.70 59.79
CA THR A 984 -4.76 -15.15 60.71
C THR A 984 -4.31 -15.04 62.16
N GLY A 985 -3.32 -15.86 62.56
CA GLY A 985 -2.99 -16.14 63.97
C GLY A 985 -3.98 -17.09 64.66
N TYR A 986 -4.92 -17.69 63.94
CA TYR A 986 -5.98 -18.53 64.53
C TYR A 986 -5.49 -19.97 64.79
N SER A 987 -5.95 -20.57 65.89
CA SER A 987 -5.51 -21.92 66.31
C SER A 987 -6.25 -23.04 65.56
N PRO A 988 -5.57 -23.96 64.85
CA PRO A 988 -6.22 -25.12 64.23
C PRO A 988 -6.77 -26.11 65.28
N ILE A 989 -8.04 -26.50 65.14
CA ILE A 989 -8.70 -27.49 65.99
C ILE A 989 -9.04 -28.73 65.15
N ASN A 990 -8.37 -29.84 65.49
CA ASN A 990 -8.54 -31.12 64.80
C ASN A 990 -9.82 -31.83 65.24
N LEU A 991 -10.83 -31.84 64.38
CA LEU A 991 -12.11 -32.53 64.58
C LEU A 991 -12.09 -34.01 64.15
N GLN A 992 -10.94 -34.61 63.82
CA GLN A 992 -10.87 -35.96 63.26
C GLN A 992 -11.58 -37.03 64.10
N HIS A 993 -11.51 -36.94 65.43
CA HIS A 993 -12.16 -37.87 66.36
C HIS A 993 -13.53 -37.38 66.87
N SER A 994 -14.01 -36.23 66.39
CA SER A 994 -15.34 -35.70 66.76
C SER A 994 -16.47 -36.53 66.15
N GLN A 995 -17.37 -37.02 66.99
CA GLN A 995 -18.60 -37.70 66.56
C GLN A 995 -19.72 -36.73 66.16
N SER A 996 -19.62 -35.45 66.49
CA SER A 996 -20.56 -34.42 66.01
C SER A 996 -20.25 -34.04 64.57
N GLY A 997 -21.29 -33.82 63.76
CA GLY A 997 -21.17 -33.25 62.42
C GLY A 997 -22.44 -32.49 62.03
N GLY A 998 -22.87 -32.65 60.77
CA GLY A 998 -23.96 -31.91 60.14
C GLY A 998 -23.54 -30.58 59.51
N GLY A 999 -22.28 -30.18 59.65
CA GLY A 999 -21.74 -28.94 59.11
C GLY A 999 -21.38 -29.02 57.63
N PHE A 1000 -21.33 -27.86 56.97
CA PHE A 1000 -21.02 -27.76 55.54
C PHE A 1000 -19.64 -28.35 55.23
N THR A 1001 -18.61 -28.01 55.99
CA THR A 1001 -17.24 -28.51 55.75
C THR A 1001 -17.06 -29.95 56.18
N ASP A 1002 -17.79 -30.46 57.17
CA ASP A 1002 -17.83 -31.90 57.46
C ASP A 1002 -18.27 -32.67 56.21
N TRP A 1003 -19.38 -32.24 55.59
CA TRP A 1003 -19.88 -32.84 54.36
C TRP A 1003 -18.94 -32.65 53.17
N PHE A 1004 -18.34 -31.48 53.00
CA PHE A 1004 -17.39 -31.25 51.91
C PHE A 1004 -16.17 -32.19 52.00
N ILE A 1005 -15.56 -32.32 53.18
CA ILE A 1005 -14.41 -33.21 53.41
C ILE A 1005 -14.82 -34.69 53.28
N LEU A 1006 -15.91 -35.11 53.96
CA LEU A 1006 -16.30 -36.53 54.03
C LEU A 1006 -16.92 -37.05 52.72
N ASN A 1007 -17.70 -36.24 52.01
CA ASN A 1007 -18.48 -36.67 50.84
C ASN A 1007 -17.90 -36.18 49.50
N ARG A 1008 -17.24 -35.01 49.45
CA ARG A 1008 -16.57 -34.54 48.21
C ARG A 1008 -15.08 -34.90 48.17
N LYS A 1009 -14.47 -35.28 49.29
CA LYS A 1009 -13.04 -35.61 49.42
C LYS A 1009 -12.14 -34.49 48.87
N ARG A 1010 -12.41 -33.27 49.35
CA ARG A 1010 -11.70 -32.03 49.00
C ARG A 1010 -11.45 -31.21 50.27
N PRO A 1011 -10.36 -30.40 50.33
CA PRO A 1011 -10.03 -29.62 51.51
C PRO A 1011 -11.14 -28.65 51.95
N GLY A 1012 -11.50 -28.70 53.23
CA GLY A 1012 -12.51 -27.82 53.83
C GLY A 1012 -12.09 -27.27 55.18
N LEU A 1013 -12.34 -25.98 55.45
CA LEU A 1013 -12.00 -25.32 56.72
C LEU A 1013 -13.16 -24.46 57.23
N THR A 1014 -13.36 -24.45 58.54
CA THR A 1014 -14.30 -23.53 59.22
C THR A 1014 -13.55 -22.58 60.16
N PRO A 1015 -13.19 -21.35 59.72
CA PRO A 1015 -12.57 -20.34 60.57
C PRO A 1015 -13.61 -19.53 61.38
N GLU A 1016 -13.36 -19.39 62.68
CA GLU A 1016 -14.14 -18.60 63.63
C GLU A 1016 -13.48 -17.22 63.85
N ILE A 1017 -13.96 -16.17 63.18
CA ILE A 1017 -13.38 -14.81 63.29
C ILE A 1017 -13.66 -14.16 64.65
N SER A 1018 -12.80 -13.21 65.03
CA SER A 1018 -12.84 -12.44 66.29
C SER A 1018 -12.57 -13.28 67.55
N PRO A 1019 -11.98 -12.68 68.61
CA PRO A 1019 -12.05 -13.23 69.97
C PRO A 1019 -13.49 -13.55 70.36
N PHE A 1020 -13.68 -14.56 71.22
CA PHE A 1020 -15.00 -15.06 71.63
C PHE A 1020 -15.88 -13.96 72.24
N VAL A 1021 -17.06 -13.70 71.65
CA VAL A 1021 -18.01 -12.67 72.13
C VAL A 1021 -19.22 -13.22 72.89
N GLY A 1022 -19.46 -14.53 72.89
CA GLY A 1022 -20.65 -15.17 73.46
C GLY A 1022 -21.84 -15.20 72.48
N ASP A 1023 -23.05 -15.41 72.99
CA ASP A 1023 -24.30 -15.49 72.20
C ASP A 1023 -24.80 -14.11 71.73
N ARG A 1024 -24.01 -13.41 70.90
CA ARG A 1024 -24.31 -12.11 70.28
C ARG A 1024 -23.46 -11.89 69.01
N PRO A 1025 -23.74 -10.87 68.18
CA PRO A 1025 -22.89 -10.53 67.05
C PRO A 1025 -21.53 -9.99 67.49
N VAL A 1026 -20.53 -10.13 66.61
CA VAL A 1026 -19.20 -9.52 66.80
C VAL A 1026 -19.33 -7.99 66.74
N PRO A 1027 -18.89 -7.24 67.79
CA PRO A 1027 -18.92 -5.78 67.77
C PRO A 1027 -18.05 -5.18 66.64
N LEU A 1028 -18.54 -4.14 65.98
CA LEU A 1028 -17.82 -3.46 64.88
C LEU A 1028 -16.45 -2.90 65.29
N SER A 1029 -16.20 -2.66 66.59
CA SER A 1029 -14.87 -2.35 67.13
C SER A 1029 -13.80 -3.39 66.78
N ASN A 1030 -14.20 -4.64 66.55
CA ASN A 1030 -13.29 -5.73 66.20
C ASN A 1030 -12.99 -5.79 64.69
N TRP A 1031 -13.70 -5.02 63.85
CA TRP A 1031 -13.56 -5.06 62.39
C TRP A 1031 -12.10 -4.91 61.94
N SER A 1032 -11.38 -3.91 62.42
CA SER A 1032 -9.99 -3.65 62.00
C SER A 1032 -9.04 -4.80 62.36
N ARG A 1033 -9.30 -5.54 63.46
CA ARG A 1033 -8.56 -6.76 63.80
C ARG A 1033 -8.91 -7.88 62.84
N VAL A 1034 -10.20 -8.19 62.72
CA VAL A 1034 -10.74 -9.26 61.87
C VAL A 1034 -10.30 -9.09 60.41
N TRP A 1035 -10.40 -7.88 59.86
CA TRP A 1035 -10.01 -7.59 58.49
C TRP A 1035 -8.50 -7.77 58.28
N ASN A 1036 -7.66 -7.20 59.15
CA ASN A 1036 -6.21 -7.33 59.02
C ASN A 1036 -5.73 -8.80 59.10
N GLN A 1037 -6.39 -9.63 59.92
CA GLN A 1037 -6.11 -11.08 60.01
C GLN A 1037 -6.55 -11.87 58.76
N ASN A 1038 -7.66 -11.48 58.11
CA ASN A 1038 -8.29 -12.32 57.09
C ASN A 1038 -8.08 -11.83 55.65
N ARG A 1039 -7.73 -10.56 55.42
CA ARG A 1039 -7.73 -9.91 54.10
C ARG A 1039 -6.96 -10.61 52.98
N THR A 1040 -5.97 -11.45 53.28
CA THR A 1040 -5.20 -12.21 52.26
C THR A 1040 -5.64 -13.67 52.09
N VAL A 1041 -6.53 -14.19 52.94
CA VAL A 1041 -6.89 -15.62 52.96
C VAL A 1041 -7.50 -16.07 51.62
N GLY A 1042 -8.35 -15.26 50.99
CA GLY A 1042 -8.93 -15.60 49.68
C GLY A 1042 -7.88 -15.81 48.58
N LEU A 1043 -6.91 -14.90 48.48
CA LEU A 1043 -5.80 -15.02 47.52
C LEU A 1043 -4.83 -16.16 47.86
N TYR A 1044 -4.59 -16.45 49.14
CA TYR A 1044 -3.82 -17.62 49.56
C TYR A 1044 -4.48 -18.93 49.10
N ILE A 1045 -5.77 -19.12 49.40
CA ILE A 1045 -6.53 -20.32 49.00
C ILE A 1045 -6.59 -20.47 47.49
N ALA A 1046 -6.77 -19.37 46.76
CA ALA A 1046 -6.75 -19.38 45.30
C ALA A 1046 -5.36 -19.71 44.74
N ASN A 1047 -4.27 -19.18 45.32
CA ASN A 1047 -2.92 -19.51 44.86
C ASN A 1047 -2.51 -20.97 45.17
N GLU A 1048 -2.95 -21.55 46.29
CA GLU A 1048 -2.77 -22.98 46.57
C GLU A 1048 -3.63 -23.87 45.66
N ALA A 1049 -4.78 -23.39 45.15
CA ALA A 1049 -5.54 -24.08 44.12
C ALA A 1049 -4.89 -23.95 42.73
N ARG A 1050 -4.23 -22.82 42.44
CA ARG A 1050 -3.51 -22.60 41.16
C ARG A 1050 -2.41 -23.63 40.95
N THR A 1051 -1.66 -23.95 42.00
CA THR A 1051 -0.46 -24.81 41.99
C THR A 1051 -0.76 -26.31 42.16
N ARG A 1052 -2.03 -26.72 42.20
CA ARG A 1052 -2.50 -28.12 42.25
C ARG A 1052 -3.18 -28.53 40.95
#